data_AF-A0A934Z5P8-F1
#
_entry.id   AF-A0A934Z5P8-F1
#
_cell.length_a   1.000
_cell.length_b   1.000
_cell.length_c   1.000
_cell.angle_alpha   90.00
_cell.angle_beta   90.00
_cell.angle_gamma   90.00
#
_symmetry.space_group_name_H-M   'P 1'
#
loop_
_entity.id
_entity.type
_entity.pdbx_description
1 polymer ?
#
loop_
_entity_poly.entity_id
_entity_poly.type
_entity_poly.pdbx_seq_one_letter_code
_entity_poly.pdbx_strand_id
1 'polypeptide(L)'
;MRALLSLVVALLLAPAALAAQSARPDTAALQRLLVAEDHRGKGADGIAPLLAAIEGRDTLLRRVAARGLGRFQRPEFGKRLAALLGDPVPAIRREAATGLTQSLKRVPRRPLAADTTDISVRGARLALDAALAKEQDPSVVDALAAAIGRLPYGDSSEARAAEAAIVARINRTATRQMMQGLFKLAQGRRVVGPMAMPTIFAIRRAAVASPDPTARRLAFSTLILAQGLDSVIVATGLMDADEQVRRLALSGITTLPVGRRAEAISAGVKDRSPIVRVGAIVAARLAARPTDCTPILGLVDDRNLLVALTAIDSLTSPCADRAAVVPVLLHALTTPIATTTPDHRWHKAAHALMTLARVDSAVARPHLDRFVTSAIWGERLAATVAAATMRDGVLLRRLAGDRDHNVQEAALTGLSRLMGHAADSIYIAALASPGYQVVLAAATALNGSKDARVVPAAIAALDRISAEQRETSRDPRIALLARIGELGSDANSTVVLRYVADFDSTVAVAAASILARWPGRTFAAATQPLPIRTEPLAKLLLQGEARLIVTMAPSSGGGSFTIRLFAGEAPATTARLLRLAREGFYNGHVFQRVEANFVTQGGGGDASEYVGDGPFMRDEVALRSQFRGTIGISARGRDTGDAQLYLNLADNPNLDHEYTTAGEIISGLDVAEGILAGDVIARVEVDEVGAPMRGLAPPDDDEDEDDRVRDATMAMPQGADGVEQTAYGTGPAARMIASFDGLGVGFNGPSGTATLRNPSDNSLGVGPDHIVQIVNSRMAVFTKAGAKHPETGRVLYGPVETRTVWRGFGGLCEQRNSGDAVVRYDQLADRWLVISPIFSRGPRRPDDEAPPAPGVAKRSVIGRSGQPGKAEALYSPPPPTPAPVATPGAARPVAPRDSGAYAMCYAVSTSNDPMGTYYRYEFVRPLFPDYPRPAVWPDGYYLPTSTGDDVIEKHTCVADRTRMLRGEPATEQCVVVPGVNFLNNVDLDGTQLPPAGAPNLVLAAGGTQLKGVLQDDGIYAWQFHVDWDDPSKTRLDGPTKIAVAPYAYLCGGQLTNCVPQPGVDRRLDAQGDKLMARVVYRRIGNVESVVATHSVNTAAGAGGVRWYEFRLGKDRAPTLYQQGTYAPDATYRWLPSPAIDKFGNIGIGYSAGSATQFPEQRFAGRRRSDPLGVLTLREATMVRGEGSQTNTLRWEDYSQTAVDPVDDCTIWYVGDYYRPGAASYSSRIGAFRMPGCR
;
A
#
# COMPACT_ATOMS: atom_id res chain seq x y z
N MET A 1 -9.25 -29.86 -71.05
CA MET A 1 -10.27 -30.92 -70.90
C MET A 1 -10.17 -31.56 -69.51
N ARG A 2 -10.69 -30.91 -68.45
CA ARG A 2 -10.75 -31.44 -67.06
C ARG A 2 -11.61 -30.55 -66.13
N ALA A 3 -12.75 -30.08 -66.61
CA ALA A 3 -13.57 -29.06 -65.94
C ALA A 3 -15.09 -29.33 -66.10
N LEU A 4 -15.54 -30.54 -65.73
CA LEU A 4 -16.96 -30.93 -65.80
C LEU A 4 -17.36 -32.14 -64.91
N LEU A 5 -16.44 -32.72 -64.12
CA LEU A 5 -16.68 -33.98 -63.41
C LEU A 5 -16.41 -33.90 -61.89
N SER A 6 -17.05 -32.94 -61.22
CA SER A 6 -17.13 -32.90 -59.74
C SER A 6 -18.47 -32.37 -59.21
N LEU A 7 -19.40 -31.99 -60.09
CA LEU A 7 -20.63 -31.25 -59.78
C LEU A 7 -21.82 -32.14 -59.38
N VAL A 8 -21.59 -33.32 -58.80
CA VAL A 8 -22.65 -34.33 -58.56
C VAL A 8 -22.63 -34.94 -57.14
N VAL A 9 -21.51 -34.92 -56.43
CA VAL A 9 -21.33 -35.68 -55.16
C VAL A 9 -21.57 -34.83 -53.89
N ALA A 10 -21.64 -33.50 -54.01
CA ALA A 10 -21.80 -32.57 -52.87
C ALA A 10 -23.26 -32.23 -52.51
N LEU A 11 -24.24 -33.07 -52.87
CA LEU A 11 -25.68 -32.77 -52.81
C LEU A 11 -26.45 -33.57 -51.75
N LEU A 12 -25.76 -34.06 -50.70
CA LEU A 12 -26.33 -34.98 -49.69
C LEU A 12 -26.04 -34.62 -48.21
N LEU A 13 -25.45 -33.46 -47.92
CA LEU A 13 -25.26 -32.98 -46.53
C LEU A 13 -25.59 -31.48 -46.40
N ALA A 14 -26.89 -31.18 -46.33
CA ALA A 14 -27.39 -29.87 -45.92
C ALA A 14 -28.11 -29.99 -44.57
N PRO A 15 -27.51 -29.53 -43.45
CA PRO A 15 -28.23 -29.34 -42.20
C PRO A 15 -29.29 -28.25 -42.38
N ALA A 16 -30.49 -28.45 -41.84
CA ALA A 16 -31.57 -27.49 -42.00
C ALA A 16 -31.24 -26.14 -41.35
N ALA A 17 -31.17 -25.09 -42.16
CA ALA A 17 -31.14 -23.71 -41.68
C ALA A 17 -32.53 -23.36 -41.10
N LEU A 18 -32.72 -23.58 -39.80
CA LEU A 18 -33.92 -23.10 -39.11
C LEU A 18 -33.95 -21.58 -39.14
N ALA A 19 -34.82 -21.02 -39.99
CA ALA A 19 -35.26 -19.63 -39.90
C ALA A 19 -36.11 -19.47 -38.63
N ALA A 20 -35.45 -19.32 -37.48
CA ALA A 20 -36.09 -19.01 -36.22
C ALA A 20 -36.71 -17.62 -36.30
N GLN A 21 -38.03 -17.59 -36.52
CA GLN A 21 -38.83 -16.37 -36.42
C GLN A 21 -38.59 -15.73 -35.05
N SER A 22 -38.33 -14.43 -35.03
CA SER A 22 -38.07 -13.69 -33.79
C SER A 22 -39.36 -13.58 -32.97
N ALA A 23 -39.58 -14.57 -32.09
CA ALA A 23 -40.62 -14.49 -31.06
C ALA A 23 -40.40 -13.21 -30.24
N ARG A 24 -41.50 -12.57 -29.83
CA ARG A 24 -41.41 -11.45 -28.88
C ARG A 24 -40.83 -12.01 -27.57
N PRO A 25 -39.79 -11.39 -26.97
CA PRO A 25 -39.18 -11.90 -25.76
C PRO A 25 -40.19 -11.94 -24.63
N ASP A 26 -40.20 -13.04 -23.86
CA ASP A 26 -41.08 -13.17 -22.69
C ASP A 26 -40.69 -12.11 -21.65
N THR A 27 -41.46 -11.02 -21.65
CA THR A 27 -41.22 -9.84 -20.82
C THR A 27 -41.51 -10.14 -19.35
N ALA A 28 -42.36 -11.13 -19.04
CA ALA A 28 -42.67 -11.55 -17.67
C ALA A 28 -41.62 -12.52 -17.10
N ALA A 29 -41.01 -13.37 -17.93
CA ALA A 29 -39.80 -14.11 -17.54
C ALA A 29 -38.60 -13.17 -17.38
N LEU A 30 -38.38 -12.25 -18.33
CA LEU A 30 -37.31 -11.24 -18.27
C LEU A 30 -37.43 -10.37 -17.02
N GLN A 31 -38.64 -9.93 -16.66
CA GLN A 31 -38.87 -9.13 -15.44
C GLN A 31 -38.51 -9.92 -14.17
N ARG A 32 -38.97 -11.17 -14.04
CA ARG A 32 -38.63 -12.02 -12.88
C ARG A 32 -37.13 -12.33 -12.78
N LEU A 33 -36.47 -12.53 -13.92
CA LEU A 33 -35.03 -12.74 -14.02
C LEU A 33 -34.26 -11.50 -13.51
N LEU A 34 -34.58 -10.31 -14.02
CA LEU A 34 -33.93 -9.05 -13.62
C LEU A 34 -34.19 -8.70 -12.15
N VAL A 35 -35.39 -8.95 -11.63
CA VAL A 35 -35.71 -8.80 -10.20
C VAL A 35 -34.92 -9.79 -9.34
N ALA A 36 -34.77 -11.05 -9.76
CA ALA A 36 -33.94 -12.03 -9.07
C ALA A 36 -32.43 -11.64 -9.08
N GLU A 37 -31.96 -11.00 -10.15
CA GLU A 37 -30.60 -10.47 -10.27
C GLU A 37 -30.33 -9.30 -9.31
N ASP A 38 -31.21 -8.29 -9.30
CA ASP A 38 -31.11 -7.14 -8.40
C ASP A 38 -31.26 -7.58 -6.93
N HIS A 39 -32.21 -8.45 -6.62
CA HIS A 39 -32.39 -8.98 -5.26
C HIS A 39 -31.27 -9.95 -4.82
N ARG A 40 -30.23 -10.19 -5.65
CA ARG A 40 -29.12 -11.14 -5.40
C ARG A 40 -29.61 -12.55 -5.01
N GLY A 41 -30.73 -12.98 -5.60
CA GLY A 41 -31.36 -14.26 -5.30
C GLY A 41 -32.11 -14.35 -3.96
N LYS A 42 -32.37 -13.23 -3.26
CA LYS A 42 -33.06 -13.18 -1.96
C LYS A 42 -34.56 -12.82 -2.05
N GLY A 43 -35.10 -12.65 -3.26
CA GLY A 43 -36.54 -12.40 -3.49
C GLY A 43 -37.39 -13.67 -3.37
N ALA A 44 -38.71 -13.55 -3.53
CA ALA A 44 -39.65 -14.67 -3.41
C ALA A 44 -39.38 -15.82 -4.41
N ASP A 45 -39.00 -15.51 -5.65
CA ASP A 45 -38.60 -16.49 -6.67
C ASP A 45 -37.17 -17.04 -6.46
N GLY A 46 -36.44 -16.54 -5.45
CA GLY A 46 -35.05 -16.90 -5.15
C GLY A 46 -34.11 -16.71 -6.36
N ILE A 47 -33.36 -17.76 -6.68
CA ILE A 47 -32.50 -17.84 -7.88
C ILE A 47 -33.12 -18.62 -9.04
N ALA A 48 -34.36 -19.14 -8.89
CA ALA A 48 -34.94 -20.07 -9.85
C ALA A 48 -35.13 -19.49 -11.28
N PRO A 49 -35.54 -18.21 -11.48
CA PRO A 49 -35.68 -17.64 -12.82
C PRO A 49 -34.37 -17.64 -13.63
N LEU A 50 -33.24 -17.37 -12.97
CA LEU A 50 -31.91 -17.35 -13.59
C LEU A 50 -31.47 -18.76 -14.02
N LEU A 51 -31.70 -19.76 -13.16
CA LEU A 51 -31.34 -21.15 -13.45
C LEU A 51 -32.24 -21.78 -14.52
N ALA A 52 -33.53 -21.44 -14.57
CA ALA A 52 -34.42 -21.87 -15.65
C ALA A 52 -34.08 -21.18 -16.99
N ALA A 53 -33.70 -19.89 -16.96
CA ALA A 53 -33.41 -19.12 -18.16
C ALA A 53 -32.12 -19.56 -18.87
N ILE A 54 -31.06 -19.90 -18.14
CA ILE A 54 -29.75 -20.29 -18.73
C ILE A 54 -29.81 -21.64 -19.48
N GLU A 55 -30.69 -22.55 -19.03
CA GLU A 55 -30.96 -23.86 -19.66
C GLU A 55 -32.05 -23.79 -20.75
N GLY A 56 -32.68 -22.62 -20.95
CA GLY A 56 -33.76 -22.42 -21.91
C GLY A 56 -33.32 -22.34 -23.39
N ARG A 57 -34.25 -21.94 -24.27
CA ARG A 57 -34.00 -21.74 -25.71
C ARG A 57 -33.95 -20.27 -26.15
N ASP A 58 -34.44 -19.33 -25.33
CA ASP A 58 -34.46 -17.90 -25.66
C ASP A 58 -33.07 -17.28 -25.47
N THR A 59 -32.49 -16.78 -26.56
CA THR A 59 -31.14 -16.20 -26.57
C THR A 59 -31.00 -14.96 -25.68
N LEU A 60 -32.03 -14.13 -25.55
CA LEU A 60 -31.98 -12.95 -24.67
C LEU A 60 -32.01 -13.38 -23.20
N LEU A 61 -32.95 -14.25 -22.82
CA LEU A 61 -33.06 -14.73 -21.44
C LEU A 61 -31.79 -15.47 -21.01
N ARG A 62 -31.23 -16.36 -21.85
CA ARG A 62 -29.96 -17.05 -21.59
C ARG A 62 -28.80 -16.07 -21.40
N ARG A 63 -28.71 -15.03 -22.23
CA ARG A 63 -27.67 -14.00 -22.16
C ARG A 63 -27.73 -13.20 -20.86
N VAL A 64 -28.92 -12.73 -20.48
CA VAL A 64 -29.11 -11.98 -19.22
C VAL A 64 -28.89 -12.90 -18.01
N ALA A 65 -29.31 -14.18 -18.08
CA ALA A 65 -29.05 -15.16 -17.01
C ALA A 65 -27.56 -15.39 -16.75
N ALA A 66 -26.75 -15.54 -17.81
CA ALA A 66 -25.30 -15.67 -17.68
C ALA A 66 -24.66 -14.46 -16.98
N ARG A 67 -25.11 -13.25 -17.32
CA ARG A 67 -24.67 -12.00 -16.68
C ARG A 67 -25.08 -11.93 -15.21
N GLY A 68 -26.35 -12.21 -14.89
CA GLY A 68 -26.88 -12.14 -13.53
C GLY A 68 -26.22 -13.13 -12.56
N LEU A 69 -25.98 -14.37 -13.01
CA LEU A 69 -25.24 -15.36 -12.22
C LEU A 69 -23.77 -14.94 -11.99
N GLY A 70 -23.13 -14.29 -12.98
CA GLY A 70 -21.80 -13.70 -12.83
C GLY A 70 -21.76 -12.57 -11.80
N ARG A 71 -22.75 -11.67 -11.85
CA ARG A 71 -22.92 -10.52 -10.94
C ARG A 71 -23.13 -10.90 -9.48
N PHE A 72 -23.53 -12.15 -9.18
CA PHE A 72 -23.59 -12.66 -7.82
C PHE A 72 -22.21 -12.88 -7.17
N GLN A 73 -21.12 -12.92 -7.96
CA GLN A 73 -19.75 -13.14 -7.47
C GLN A 73 -19.62 -14.40 -6.59
N ARG A 74 -20.33 -15.46 -7.01
CA ARG A 74 -20.53 -16.73 -6.32
C ARG A 74 -19.93 -17.89 -7.14
N PRO A 75 -18.84 -18.54 -6.68
CA PRO A 75 -18.04 -19.45 -7.50
C PRO A 75 -18.76 -20.76 -7.88
N GLU A 76 -19.82 -21.14 -7.17
CA GLU A 76 -20.66 -22.30 -7.49
C GLU A 76 -21.42 -22.17 -8.84
N PHE A 77 -21.48 -20.98 -9.43
CA PHE A 77 -22.02 -20.79 -10.79
C PHE A 77 -20.95 -20.94 -11.89
N GLY A 78 -19.66 -20.93 -11.53
CA GLY A 78 -18.57 -20.83 -12.48
C GLY A 78 -18.53 -21.96 -13.51
N LYS A 79 -18.79 -23.22 -13.14
CA LYS A 79 -18.81 -24.35 -14.08
C LYS A 79 -19.94 -24.25 -15.11
N ARG A 80 -21.13 -23.80 -14.68
CA ARG A 80 -22.28 -23.54 -15.55
C ARG A 80 -21.97 -22.41 -16.55
N LEU A 81 -21.26 -21.38 -16.09
CA LEU A 81 -20.80 -20.27 -16.93
C LEU A 81 -19.66 -20.70 -17.89
N ALA A 82 -18.75 -21.57 -17.44
CA ALA A 82 -17.69 -22.14 -18.28
C ALA A 82 -18.23 -23.04 -19.40
N ALA A 83 -19.32 -23.78 -19.16
CA ALA A 83 -19.99 -24.59 -20.18
C ALA A 83 -20.54 -23.74 -21.35
N LEU A 84 -21.00 -22.51 -21.07
CA LEU A 84 -21.47 -21.58 -22.09
C LEU A 84 -20.37 -21.00 -22.99
N LEU A 85 -19.08 -21.20 -22.67
CA LEU A 85 -17.97 -20.84 -23.57
C LEU A 85 -17.99 -21.67 -24.88
N GLY A 86 -18.72 -22.78 -24.92
CA GLY A 86 -18.96 -23.58 -26.12
C GLY A 86 -20.27 -23.27 -26.86
N ASP A 87 -21.04 -22.27 -26.45
CA ASP A 87 -22.36 -21.98 -27.03
C ASP A 87 -22.25 -21.50 -28.49
N PRO A 88 -23.13 -21.93 -29.43
CA PRO A 88 -23.08 -21.47 -30.81
C PRO A 88 -23.27 -19.95 -30.97
N VAL A 89 -23.95 -19.26 -30.04
CA VAL A 89 -24.23 -17.83 -30.13
C VAL A 89 -23.07 -17.01 -29.55
N PRO A 90 -22.36 -16.16 -30.34
CA PRO A 90 -21.23 -15.36 -29.85
C PRO A 90 -21.59 -14.46 -28.66
N ALA A 91 -22.78 -13.84 -28.70
CA ALA A 91 -23.28 -12.99 -27.62
C ALA A 91 -23.48 -13.73 -26.28
N ILE A 92 -23.68 -15.06 -26.29
CA ILE A 92 -23.75 -15.88 -25.08
C ILE A 92 -22.33 -16.21 -24.59
N ARG A 93 -21.41 -16.63 -25.49
CA ARG A 93 -20.00 -16.87 -25.14
C ARG A 93 -19.32 -15.65 -24.52
N ARG A 94 -19.60 -14.46 -25.05
CA ARG A 94 -19.06 -13.16 -24.59
C ARG A 94 -19.44 -12.83 -23.14
N GLU A 95 -20.71 -13.02 -22.81
CA GLU A 95 -21.26 -12.74 -21.47
C GLU A 95 -20.89 -13.88 -20.51
N ALA A 96 -20.76 -15.12 -21.00
CA ALA A 96 -20.25 -16.26 -20.23
C ALA A 96 -18.80 -16.08 -19.79
N ALA A 97 -17.90 -15.60 -20.66
CA ALA A 97 -16.51 -15.30 -20.31
C ALA A 97 -16.41 -14.23 -19.19
N THR A 98 -17.26 -13.21 -19.30
CA THR A 98 -17.37 -12.14 -18.30
C THR A 98 -17.92 -12.66 -16.98
N GLY A 99 -19.05 -13.37 -17.03
CA GLY A 99 -19.74 -13.91 -15.87
C GLY A 99 -18.93 -14.97 -15.14
N LEU A 100 -18.23 -15.87 -15.84
CA LEU A 100 -17.31 -16.85 -15.26
C LEU A 100 -16.27 -16.14 -14.38
N THR A 101 -15.58 -15.16 -14.94
CA THR A 101 -14.54 -14.40 -14.24
C THR A 101 -15.12 -13.64 -13.04
N GLN A 102 -16.28 -13.00 -13.23
CA GLN A 102 -16.96 -12.24 -12.18
C GLN A 102 -17.47 -13.15 -11.04
N SER A 103 -17.94 -14.36 -11.35
CA SER A 103 -18.36 -15.37 -10.37
C SER A 103 -17.22 -15.78 -9.43
N LEU A 104 -15.98 -15.74 -9.92
CA LEU A 104 -14.78 -16.03 -9.15
C LEU A 104 -14.18 -14.81 -8.44
N LYS A 105 -14.68 -13.58 -8.63
CA LYS A 105 -14.07 -12.35 -8.10
C LYS A 105 -13.86 -12.36 -6.58
N ARG A 106 -14.71 -13.05 -5.81
CA ARG A 106 -14.59 -13.20 -4.35
C ARG A 106 -13.75 -14.41 -3.89
N VAL A 107 -13.27 -15.25 -4.81
CA VAL A 107 -12.35 -16.34 -4.48
C VAL A 107 -11.00 -15.73 -4.08
N PRO A 108 -10.45 -16.06 -2.89
CA PRO A 108 -9.16 -15.54 -2.47
C PRO A 108 -8.04 -15.85 -3.46
N ARG A 109 -7.06 -14.95 -3.60
CA ARG A 109 -5.88 -15.11 -4.46
C ARG A 109 -4.84 -16.10 -3.88
N ARG A 110 -5.27 -17.22 -3.29
CA ARG A 110 -4.46 -18.36 -2.79
C ARG A 110 -5.31 -19.64 -2.81
N PRO A 111 -4.71 -20.86 -2.80
CA PRO A 111 -5.44 -22.12 -2.87
C PRO A 111 -6.47 -22.29 -1.73
N LEU A 112 -7.66 -22.78 -2.07
CA LEU A 112 -8.63 -23.26 -1.09
C LEU A 112 -8.23 -24.67 -0.61
N ALA A 113 -8.37 -24.92 0.70
CA ALA A 113 -8.25 -26.26 1.26
C ALA A 113 -9.56 -27.01 1.06
N ALA A 114 -9.51 -28.10 0.28
CA ALA A 114 -10.64 -28.75 -0.38
C ALA A 114 -11.34 -27.88 -1.45
N ASP A 115 -11.71 -28.50 -2.58
CA ASP A 115 -12.35 -27.81 -3.70
C ASP A 115 -13.86 -27.64 -3.43
N THR A 116 -14.20 -26.67 -2.58
CA THR A 116 -15.60 -26.30 -2.30
C THR A 116 -16.22 -25.41 -3.38
N THR A 117 -15.54 -25.25 -4.52
CA THR A 117 -15.95 -24.43 -5.65
C THR A 117 -16.24 -25.31 -6.86
N ASP A 118 -17.36 -25.09 -7.56
CA ASP A 118 -17.72 -25.94 -8.71
C ASP A 118 -16.76 -25.75 -9.91
N ILE A 119 -15.96 -24.67 -9.91
CA ILE A 119 -14.75 -24.52 -10.73
C ILE A 119 -13.67 -23.71 -9.98
N SER A 120 -12.41 -24.12 -10.10
CA SER A 120 -11.27 -23.37 -9.56
C SER A 120 -10.77 -22.29 -10.54
N VAL A 121 -10.01 -21.31 -10.05
CA VAL A 121 -9.42 -20.21 -10.87
C VAL A 121 -8.58 -20.74 -12.04
N ARG A 122 -7.80 -21.80 -11.80
CA ARG A 122 -7.01 -22.51 -12.81
C ARG A 122 -7.89 -23.23 -13.83
N GLY A 123 -8.97 -23.88 -13.38
CA GLY A 123 -9.96 -24.48 -14.27
C GLY A 123 -10.64 -23.44 -15.17
N ALA A 124 -10.98 -22.27 -14.62
CA ALA A 124 -11.54 -21.16 -15.37
C ALA A 124 -10.56 -20.56 -16.38
N ARG A 125 -9.27 -20.35 -16.02
CA ARG A 125 -8.25 -19.94 -17.00
C ARG A 125 -8.16 -20.96 -18.13
N LEU A 126 -8.01 -22.24 -17.83
CA LEU A 126 -7.87 -23.28 -18.85
C LEU A 126 -9.09 -23.35 -19.79
N ALA A 127 -10.30 -23.11 -19.28
CA ALA A 127 -11.51 -23.01 -20.10
C ALA A 127 -11.51 -21.76 -21.01
N LEU A 128 -11.13 -20.59 -20.47
CA LEU A 128 -11.03 -19.35 -21.24
C LEU A 128 -9.91 -19.40 -22.29
N ASP A 129 -8.74 -19.94 -21.95
CA ASP A 129 -7.60 -20.12 -22.88
C ASP A 129 -7.98 -21.08 -24.02
N ALA A 130 -8.67 -22.19 -23.71
CA ALA A 130 -9.12 -23.16 -24.71
C ALA A 130 -10.21 -22.60 -25.65
N ALA A 131 -11.02 -21.65 -25.17
CA ALA A 131 -11.93 -20.87 -26.01
C ALA A 131 -11.16 -19.83 -26.84
N LEU A 132 -10.26 -19.05 -26.23
CA LEU A 132 -9.47 -18.01 -26.89
C LEU A 132 -8.54 -18.58 -27.98
N ALA A 133 -8.08 -19.83 -27.85
CA ALA A 133 -7.29 -20.50 -28.88
C ALA A 133 -8.11 -20.84 -30.15
N LYS A 134 -9.44 -21.00 -30.03
CA LYS A 134 -10.32 -21.47 -31.12
C LYS A 134 -11.20 -20.38 -31.73
N GLU A 135 -11.54 -19.37 -30.94
CA GLU A 135 -12.48 -18.31 -31.31
C GLU A 135 -12.02 -17.48 -32.52
N GLN A 136 -12.98 -17.10 -33.37
CA GLN A 136 -12.78 -16.27 -34.56
C GLN A 136 -13.64 -14.99 -34.53
N ASP A 137 -14.72 -14.94 -33.75
CA ASP A 137 -15.51 -13.72 -33.54
C ASP A 137 -14.68 -12.70 -32.72
N PRO A 138 -14.33 -11.52 -33.29
CA PRO A 138 -13.46 -10.56 -32.60
C PRO A 138 -14.03 -10.11 -31.24
N SER A 139 -15.34 -9.90 -31.16
CA SER A 139 -16.00 -9.43 -29.93
C SER A 139 -15.97 -10.47 -28.81
N VAL A 140 -15.83 -11.75 -29.15
CA VAL A 140 -15.64 -12.83 -28.17
C VAL A 140 -14.15 -13.04 -27.86
N VAL A 141 -13.24 -12.94 -28.84
CA VAL A 141 -11.77 -12.92 -28.59
C VAL A 141 -11.41 -11.84 -27.58
N ASP A 142 -11.96 -10.63 -27.75
CA ASP A 142 -11.74 -9.48 -26.89
C ASP A 142 -12.29 -9.69 -25.47
N ALA A 143 -13.52 -10.17 -25.34
CA ALA A 143 -14.11 -10.48 -24.04
C ALA A 143 -13.39 -11.64 -23.32
N LEU A 144 -12.87 -12.62 -24.06
CA LEU A 144 -12.05 -13.72 -23.51
C LEU A 144 -10.69 -13.19 -23.01
N ALA A 145 -10.01 -12.32 -23.76
CA ALA A 145 -8.75 -11.71 -23.33
C ALA A 145 -8.93 -10.84 -22.07
N ALA A 146 -9.98 -10.01 -22.03
CA ALA A 146 -10.34 -9.22 -20.86
C ALA A 146 -10.82 -10.08 -19.68
N ALA A 147 -11.48 -11.22 -19.92
CA ALA A 147 -11.85 -12.20 -18.89
C ALA A 147 -10.61 -12.86 -18.26
N ILE A 148 -9.70 -13.38 -19.10
CA ILE A 148 -8.43 -13.98 -18.66
C ILE A 148 -7.67 -13.02 -17.74
N GLY A 149 -7.42 -11.78 -18.18
CA GLY A 149 -6.64 -10.83 -17.39
C GLY A 149 -7.25 -10.38 -16.06
N ARG A 150 -8.54 -10.65 -15.83
CA ARG A 150 -9.29 -10.29 -14.61
C ARG A 150 -9.43 -11.42 -13.59
N LEU A 151 -9.00 -12.65 -13.91
CA LEU A 151 -9.07 -13.74 -12.95
C LEU A 151 -8.24 -13.45 -11.67
N PRO A 152 -8.68 -13.92 -10.49
CA PRO A 152 -7.97 -13.69 -9.23
C PRO A 152 -6.76 -14.63 -9.10
N TYR A 153 -5.76 -14.45 -9.97
CA TYR A 153 -4.51 -15.20 -9.93
C TYR A 153 -3.80 -15.05 -8.58
N GLY A 154 -3.40 -16.19 -8.01
CA GLY A 154 -2.67 -16.28 -6.74
C GLY A 154 -1.18 -16.60 -6.89
N ASP A 155 -0.71 -16.86 -8.11
CA ASP A 155 0.67 -17.19 -8.42
C ASP A 155 1.13 -16.57 -9.76
N SER A 156 2.44 -16.45 -9.92
CA SER A 156 3.07 -15.84 -11.09
C SER A 156 3.10 -16.74 -12.34
N SER A 157 2.82 -18.04 -12.23
CA SER A 157 2.89 -18.97 -13.36
C SER A 157 1.59 -18.98 -14.16
N GLU A 158 0.44 -19.03 -13.48
CA GLU A 158 -0.88 -18.92 -14.10
C GLU A 158 -1.10 -17.51 -14.69
N ALA A 159 -0.58 -16.47 -14.04
CA ALA A 159 -0.58 -15.10 -14.58
C ALA A 159 0.33 -14.94 -15.80
N ARG A 160 1.52 -15.56 -15.85
CA ARG A 160 2.37 -15.55 -17.05
C ARG A 160 1.77 -16.35 -18.21
N ALA A 161 1.03 -17.41 -17.92
CA ALA A 161 0.26 -18.12 -18.94
C ALA A 161 -0.85 -17.22 -19.53
N ALA A 162 -1.53 -16.45 -18.67
CA ALA A 162 -2.52 -15.45 -19.05
C ALA A 162 -1.91 -14.32 -19.91
N GLU A 163 -0.77 -13.75 -19.50
CA GLU A 163 -0.01 -12.80 -20.32
C GLU A 163 0.31 -13.37 -21.70
N ALA A 164 0.86 -14.59 -21.76
CA ALA A 164 1.24 -15.24 -23.02
C ALA A 164 0.03 -15.51 -23.94
N ALA A 165 -1.11 -15.92 -23.39
CA ALA A 165 -2.34 -16.15 -24.15
C ALA A 165 -2.87 -14.85 -24.80
N ILE A 166 -2.81 -13.73 -24.08
CA ILE A 166 -3.24 -12.42 -24.59
C ILE A 166 -2.21 -11.85 -25.58
N VAL A 167 -0.90 -11.93 -25.28
CA VAL A 167 0.18 -11.48 -26.17
C VAL A 167 0.20 -12.23 -27.51
N ALA A 168 -0.16 -13.52 -27.52
CA ALA A 168 -0.31 -14.31 -28.75
C ALA A 168 -1.37 -13.74 -29.72
N ARG A 169 -2.41 -13.05 -29.21
CA ARG A 169 -3.40 -12.33 -30.03
C ARG A 169 -2.92 -10.93 -30.41
N ILE A 170 -2.26 -10.20 -29.50
CA ILE A 170 -1.67 -8.85 -29.73
C ILE A 170 -0.61 -8.85 -30.86
N ASN A 171 0.03 -9.98 -31.13
CA ASN A 171 0.94 -10.15 -32.27
C ASN A 171 0.25 -10.18 -33.65
N ARG A 172 -1.09 -10.10 -33.71
CA ARG A 172 -1.87 -9.81 -34.92
C ARG A 172 -2.39 -8.37 -34.91
N THR A 173 -3.14 -8.04 -33.86
CA THR A 173 -3.74 -6.70 -33.64
C THR A 173 -3.80 -6.45 -32.14
N ALA A 174 -3.40 -5.27 -31.68
CA ALA A 174 -3.63 -4.83 -30.30
C ALA A 174 -5.00 -4.14 -30.24
N THR A 175 -5.95 -4.69 -29.48
CA THR A 175 -7.25 -4.06 -29.20
C THR A 175 -7.26 -3.46 -27.79
N ARG A 176 -8.14 -2.48 -27.56
CA ARG A 176 -8.63 -2.06 -26.24
C ARG A 176 -8.75 -3.24 -25.27
N GLN A 177 -9.54 -4.26 -25.56
CA GLN A 177 -9.88 -5.29 -24.57
C GLN A 177 -8.72 -6.26 -24.29
N MET A 178 -7.84 -6.52 -25.26
CA MET A 178 -6.58 -7.24 -25.01
C MET A 178 -5.64 -6.42 -24.13
N MET A 179 -5.54 -5.11 -24.38
CA MET A 179 -4.80 -4.23 -23.48
C MET A 179 -5.46 -4.17 -22.10
N GLN A 180 -6.80 -4.14 -21.97
CA GLN A 180 -7.52 -4.22 -20.69
C GLN A 180 -7.13 -5.50 -19.93
N GLY A 181 -7.00 -6.64 -20.61
CA GLY A 181 -6.54 -7.89 -20.01
C GLY A 181 -5.11 -7.81 -19.46
N LEU A 182 -4.16 -7.32 -20.27
CA LEU A 182 -2.77 -7.09 -19.81
C LEU A 182 -2.68 -6.05 -18.71
N PHE A 183 -3.51 -5.02 -18.82
CA PHE A 183 -3.65 -3.96 -17.84
C PHE A 183 -4.08 -4.59 -16.48
N LYS A 184 -5.19 -5.35 -16.45
CA LYS A 184 -5.69 -5.99 -15.22
C LYS A 184 -4.70 -7.00 -14.61
N LEU A 185 -3.86 -7.65 -15.44
CA LEU A 185 -2.72 -8.46 -14.97
C LEU A 185 -1.63 -7.61 -14.30
N ALA A 186 -1.24 -6.49 -14.92
CA ALA A 186 -0.29 -5.55 -14.34
C ALA A 186 -0.82 -4.97 -13.01
N GLN A 187 -2.13 -4.73 -12.91
CA GLN A 187 -2.84 -4.33 -11.67
C GLN A 187 -2.69 -5.38 -10.56
N GLY A 188 -2.59 -6.66 -10.94
CA GLY A 188 -2.26 -7.77 -10.06
C GLY A 188 -0.78 -7.89 -9.65
N ARG A 189 0.17 -7.12 -10.21
CA ARG A 189 1.63 -7.38 -10.08
C ARG A 189 2.18 -7.44 -8.65
N ARG A 190 1.51 -6.80 -7.68
CA ARG A 190 1.86 -6.90 -6.24
C ARG A 190 1.52 -8.25 -5.60
N VAL A 191 0.89 -9.15 -6.37
CA VAL A 191 0.55 -10.54 -6.03
C VAL A 191 1.20 -11.50 -7.02
N VAL A 192 1.13 -11.22 -8.33
CA VAL A 192 1.62 -12.13 -9.39
C VAL A 192 3.05 -11.88 -9.87
N GLY A 193 3.75 -10.89 -9.29
CA GLY A 193 5.10 -10.49 -9.71
C GLY A 193 5.10 -9.55 -10.93
N PRO A 194 6.28 -9.11 -11.39
CA PRO A 194 6.40 -8.25 -12.57
C PRO A 194 6.02 -8.99 -13.86
N MET A 195 5.44 -8.25 -14.81
CA MET A 195 5.10 -8.76 -16.15
C MET A 195 6.34 -9.28 -16.88
N ALA A 196 6.15 -10.23 -17.78
CA ALA A 196 7.25 -10.75 -18.60
C ALA A 196 7.74 -9.69 -19.61
N MET A 197 9.05 -9.66 -19.87
CA MET A 197 9.63 -8.71 -20.85
C MET A 197 9.02 -8.79 -22.27
N PRO A 198 8.66 -9.96 -22.83
CA PRO A 198 7.91 -10.04 -24.09
C PRO A 198 6.57 -9.30 -24.04
N THR A 199 5.88 -9.35 -22.90
CA THR A 199 4.64 -8.62 -22.64
C THR A 199 4.90 -7.11 -22.62
N ILE A 200 5.94 -6.65 -21.91
CA ILE A 200 6.34 -5.23 -21.90
C ILE A 200 6.69 -4.74 -23.31
N PHE A 201 7.40 -5.53 -24.13
CA PHE A 201 7.67 -5.16 -25.52
C PHE A 201 6.41 -5.11 -26.40
N ALA A 202 5.45 -6.03 -26.21
CA ALA A 202 4.17 -5.99 -26.91
C ALA A 202 3.34 -4.76 -26.53
N ILE A 203 3.33 -4.37 -25.25
CA ILE A 203 2.67 -3.17 -24.75
C ILE A 203 3.38 -1.90 -25.26
N ARG A 204 4.72 -1.82 -25.19
CA ARG A 204 5.49 -0.69 -25.77
C ARG A 204 5.23 -0.51 -27.27
N ARG A 205 5.05 -1.60 -28.02
CA ARG A 205 4.63 -1.55 -29.43
C ARG A 205 3.22 -1.00 -29.57
N ALA A 206 2.26 -1.46 -28.76
CA ALA A 206 0.88 -0.95 -28.78
C ALA A 206 0.82 0.55 -28.43
N ALA A 207 1.57 1.00 -27.42
CA ALA A 207 1.67 2.40 -26.98
C ALA A 207 2.09 3.39 -28.08
N VAL A 208 2.79 2.95 -29.11
CA VAL A 208 3.32 3.81 -30.19
C VAL A 208 2.67 3.52 -31.55
N ALA A 209 2.31 2.26 -31.84
CA ALA A 209 1.88 1.83 -33.17
C ALA A 209 0.40 1.41 -33.25
N SER A 210 -0.37 1.49 -32.17
CA SER A 210 -1.82 1.26 -32.23
C SER A 210 -2.53 2.45 -32.90
N PRO A 211 -3.35 2.24 -33.94
CA PRO A 211 -4.21 3.29 -34.48
C PRO A 211 -5.29 3.70 -33.46
N ASP A 212 -5.86 2.73 -32.76
CA ASP A 212 -6.81 2.90 -31.65
C ASP A 212 -6.13 3.70 -30.50
N PRO A 213 -6.62 4.93 -30.19
CA PRO A 213 -6.09 5.75 -29.09
C PRO A 213 -6.33 5.09 -27.73
N THR A 214 -7.46 4.38 -27.54
CA THR A 214 -7.76 3.61 -26.34
C THR A 214 -6.61 2.70 -25.99
N ALA A 215 -6.16 1.89 -26.95
CA ALA A 215 -5.09 0.92 -26.78
C ALA A 215 -3.74 1.61 -26.56
N ARG A 216 -3.50 2.83 -27.06
CA ARG A 216 -2.31 3.63 -26.69
C ARG A 216 -2.38 4.09 -25.24
N ARG A 217 -3.49 4.71 -24.81
CA ARG A 217 -3.70 5.20 -23.43
C ARG A 217 -3.65 4.04 -22.42
N LEU A 218 -4.30 2.92 -22.72
CA LEU A 218 -4.18 1.65 -21.99
C LEU A 218 -2.76 1.12 -21.90
N ALA A 219 -2.01 1.15 -23.01
CA ALA A 219 -0.64 0.68 -23.00
C ALA A 219 0.26 1.60 -22.17
N PHE A 220 0.07 2.92 -22.22
CA PHE A 220 0.74 3.86 -21.32
C PHE A 220 0.38 3.60 -19.85
N SER A 221 -0.90 3.47 -19.52
CA SER A 221 -1.39 3.04 -18.19
C SER A 221 -0.67 1.77 -17.73
N THR A 222 -0.69 0.72 -18.53
CA THR A 222 -0.05 -0.57 -18.23
C THR A 222 1.46 -0.42 -18.00
N LEU A 223 2.14 0.45 -18.76
CA LEU A 223 3.58 0.67 -18.63
C LEU A 223 3.96 1.55 -17.43
N ILE A 224 3.19 2.59 -17.10
CA ILE A 224 3.36 3.36 -15.85
C ILE A 224 3.29 2.38 -14.68
N LEU A 225 2.22 1.60 -14.69
CA LEU A 225 1.87 0.69 -13.63
C LEU A 225 2.90 -0.43 -13.48
N ALA A 226 3.27 -1.11 -14.56
CA ALA A 226 4.28 -2.17 -14.59
C ALA A 226 5.74 -1.66 -14.46
N GLN A 227 5.97 -0.34 -14.35
CA GLN A 227 7.30 0.30 -14.42
C GLN A 227 8.05 0.01 -15.74
N GLY A 228 7.29 -0.19 -16.81
CA GLY A 228 7.76 -0.46 -18.16
C GLY A 228 7.98 0.77 -19.04
N LEU A 229 7.73 2.01 -18.58
CA LEU A 229 8.06 3.21 -19.36
C LEU A 229 9.58 3.39 -19.55
N ASP A 230 9.97 3.91 -20.72
CA ASP A 230 11.35 4.34 -21.01
C ASP A 230 11.37 5.75 -21.62
N SER A 231 12.56 6.31 -21.86
CA SER A 231 12.72 7.67 -22.38
C SER A 231 12.25 7.85 -23.82
N VAL A 232 12.21 6.79 -24.64
CA VAL A 232 11.73 6.84 -26.03
C VAL A 232 10.21 6.80 -26.05
N ILE A 233 9.60 5.88 -25.31
CA ILE A 233 8.14 5.80 -25.17
C ILE A 233 7.57 7.10 -24.60
N VAL A 234 8.18 7.65 -23.56
CA VAL A 234 7.77 8.96 -23.00
C VAL A 234 7.96 10.10 -24.00
N ALA A 235 9.10 10.17 -24.71
CA ALA A 235 9.32 11.22 -25.71
C ALA A 235 8.31 11.15 -26.88
N THR A 236 7.94 9.95 -27.33
CA THR A 236 6.91 9.77 -28.36
C THR A 236 5.52 10.12 -27.85
N GLY A 237 5.14 9.65 -26.66
CA GLY A 237 3.81 9.92 -26.07
C GLY A 237 3.56 11.40 -25.79
N LEU A 238 4.60 12.18 -25.46
CA LEU A 238 4.54 13.64 -25.34
C LEU A 238 4.23 14.38 -26.66
N MET A 239 4.35 13.69 -27.80
CA MET A 239 4.06 14.23 -29.14
C MET A 239 2.82 13.61 -29.79
N ASP A 240 2.07 12.75 -29.09
CA ASP A 240 0.85 12.14 -29.61
C ASP A 240 -0.21 13.23 -29.88
N ALA A 241 -1.01 13.06 -30.94
CA ALA A 241 -2.18 13.91 -31.19
C ALA A 241 -3.18 13.82 -30.02
N ASP A 242 -3.18 12.67 -29.36
CA ASP A 242 -3.98 12.30 -28.22
C ASP A 242 -3.53 12.96 -26.90
N GLU A 243 -4.44 13.71 -26.28
CA GLU A 243 -4.17 14.45 -25.05
C GLU A 243 -4.06 13.59 -23.80
N GLN A 244 -4.66 12.40 -23.79
CA GLN A 244 -4.59 11.50 -22.66
C GLN A 244 -3.29 10.68 -22.71
N VAL A 245 -2.81 10.33 -23.91
CA VAL A 245 -1.43 9.83 -24.09
C VAL A 245 -0.41 10.89 -23.67
N ARG A 246 -0.58 12.17 -24.03
CA ARG A 246 0.31 13.26 -23.55
C ARG A 246 0.27 13.42 -22.03
N ARG A 247 -0.92 13.36 -21.40
CA ARG A 247 -1.11 13.32 -19.93
C ARG A 247 -0.34 12.16 -19.30
N LEU A 248 -0.53 10.94 -19.79
CA LEU A 248 0.08 9.74 -19.23
C LEU A 248 1.60 9.73 -19.43
N ALA A 249 2.10 10.20 -20.57
CA ALA A 249 3.54 10.34 -20.83
C ALA A 249 4.22 11.32 -19.86
N LEU A 250 3.55 12.40 -19.45
CA LEU A 250 4.06 13.35 -18.44
C LEU A 250 4.29 12.71 -17.06
N SER A 251 3.58 11.63 -16.69
CA SER A 251 3.91 10.88 -15.46
C SER A 251 5.31 10.24 -15.52
N GLY A 252 5.77 9.90 -16.73
CA GLY A 252 7.10 9.37 -17.01
C GLY A 252 8.22 10.41 -17.10
N ILE A 253 8.00 11.68 -16.76
CA ILE A 253 8.98 12.78 -16.87
C ILE A 253 10.36 12.46 -16.24
N THR A 254 10.42 11.55 -15.28
CA THR A 254 11.66 11.13 -14.63
C THR A 254 12.52 10.16 -15.44
N THR A 255 11.99 9.53 -16.51
CA THR A 255 12.79 8.71 -17.45
C THR A 255 13.59 9.57 -18.43
N LEU A 256 13.14 10.80 -18.71
CA LEU A 256 13.79 11.68 -19.67
C LEU A 256 15.15 12.22 -19.15
N PRO A 257 16.14 12.45 -20.03
CA PRO A 257 17.36 13.19 -19.70
C PRO A 257 17.05 14.57 -19.14
N VAL A 258 17.87 15.05 -18.19
CA VAL A 258 17.55 16.22 -17.34
C VAL A 258 17.17 17.48 -18.15
N GLY A 259 17.91 17.80 -19.22
CA GLY A 259 17.61 18.96 -20.07
C GLY A 259 16.23 18.87 -20.74
N ARG A 260 15.84 17.68 -21.21
CA ARG A 260 14.56 17.47 -21.92
C ARG A 260 13.34 17.50 -20.99
N ARG A 261 13.54 17.46 -19.67
CA ARG A 261 12.44 17.61 -18.70
C ARG A 261 11.89 19.03 -18.71
N ALA A 262 12.76 20.05 -18.80
CA ALA A 262 12.34 21.44 -18.90
C ALA A 262 11.60 21.71 -20.22
N GLU A 263 12.06 21.12 -21.32
CA GLU A 263 11.37 21.13 -22.62
C GLU A 263 9.94 20.55 -22.50
N ALA A 264 9.83 19.31 -21.99
CA ALA A 264 8.57 18.59 -21.85
C ALA A 264 7.59 19.28 -20.89
N ILE A 265 8.07 19.82 -19.76
CA ILE A 265 7.23 20.60 -18.84
C ILE A 265 6.81 21.92 -19.50
N SER A 266 7.71 22.66 -20.15
CA SER A 266 7.33 23.91 -20.82
C SER A 266 6.37 23.68 -22.00
N ALA A 267 6.37 22.50 -22.63
CA ALA A 267 5.36 22.12 -23.62
C ALA A 267 4.03 21.80 -22.92
N GLY A 268 4.06 20.93 -21.90
CA GLY A 268 2.88 20.48 -21.17
C GLY A 268 2.09 21.63 -20.50
N VAL A 269 2.75 22.61 -19.89
CA VAL A 269 2.07 23.79 -19.30
C VAL A 269 1.50 24.76 -20.36
N LYS A 270 1.84 24.58 -21.63
CA LYS A 270 1.34 25.36 -22.78
C LYS A 270 0.38 24.55 -23.67
N ASP A 271 0.04 23.32 -23.29
CA ASP A 271 -0.85 22.47 -24.08
C ASP A 271 -2.28 23.06 -24.12
N ARG A 272 -2.96 22.86 -25.26
CA ARG A 272 -4.35 23.29 -25.43
C ARG A 272 -5.31 22.60 -24.44
N SER A 273 -5.09 21.33 -24.14
CA SER A 273 -5.99 20.53 -23.29
C SER A 273 -5.69 20.77 -21.80
N PRO A 274 -6.70 21.12 -20.97
CA PRO A 274 -6.54 21.27 -19.53
C PRO A 274 -5.97 20.03 -18.85
N ILE A 275 -6.34 18.83 -19.33
CA ILE A 275 -5.93 17.54 -18.75
C ILE A 275 -4.40 17.34 -18.82
N VAL A 276 -3.77 17.85 -19.88
CA VAL A 276 -2.31 17.84 -20.07
C VAL A 276 -1.64 18.90 -19.18
N ARG A 277 -2.24 20.09 -19.03
CA ARG A 277 -1.71 21.15 -18.14
C ARG A 277 -1.73 20.72 -16.67
N VAL A 278 -2.78 20.02 -16.22
CA VAL A 278 -2.83 19.33 -14.91
C VAL A 278 -1.71 18.30 -14.79
N GLY A 279 -1.52 17.44 -15.80
CA GLY A 279 -0.40 16.49 -15.84
C GLY A 279 0.97 17.16 -15.77
N ALA A 280 1.12 18.34 -16.38
CA ALA A 280 2.37 19.11 -16.40
C ALA A 280 2.69 19.75 -15.04
N ILE A 281 1.69 20.18 -14.27
CA ILE A 281 1.85 20.62 -12.88
C ILE A 281 2.43 19.48 -12.03
N VAL A 282 1.87 18.26 -12.15
CA VAL A 282 2.37 17.07 -11.45
C VAL A 282 3.80 16.73 -11.90
N ALA A 283 4.06 16.74 -13.21
CA ALA A 283 5.39 16.48 -13.78
C ALA A 283 6.46 17.48 -13.31
N ALA A 284 6.12 18.77 -13.20
CA ALA A 284 7.01 19.81 -12.70
C ALA A 284 7.47 19.54 -11.26
N ARG A 285 6.54 19.12 -10.38
CA ARG A 285 6.86 18.73 -8.99
C ARG A 285 7.78 17.50 -8.92
N LEU A 286 7.66 16.57 -9.87
CA LEU A 286 8.45 15.32 -9.91
C LEU A 286 9.85 15.49 -10.54
N ALA A 287 10.02 16.38 -11.52
CA ALA A 287 11.24 16.45 -12.32
C ALA A 287 12.43 17.16 -11.64
N ALA A 288 12.12 18.20 -10.85
CA ALA A 288 13.09 19.21 -10.41
C ALA A 288 13.57 18.98 -8.96
N ARG A 289 14.88 19.21 -8.74
CA ARG A 289 15.55 19.23 -7.43
C ARG A 289 16.67 20.29 -7.45
N PRO A 290 16.58 21.38 -6.66
CA PRO A 290 15.38 21.85 -5.95
C PRO A 290 14.19 22.03 -6.91
N THR A 291 12.97 22.01 -6.38
CA THR A 291 11.77 22.01 -7.22
C THR A 291 11.51 23.41 -7.76
N ASP A 292 11.88 23.61 -9.02
CA ASP A 292 11.53 24.79 -9.79
C ASP A 292 10.03 24.78 -10.10
N CYS A 293 9.29 25.55 -9.31
CA CYS A 293 7.85 25.74 -9.50
C CYS A 293 7.52 26.93 -10.41
N THR A 294 8.50 27.58 -11.05
CA THR A 294 8.27 28.70 -12.00
C THR A 294 7.28 28.32 -13.12
N PRO A 295 7.31 27.10 -13.71
CA PRO A 295 6.30 26.67 -14.69
C PRO A 295 4.88 26.55 -14.12
N ILE A 296 4.72 26.45 -12.79
CA ILE A 296 3.43 26.33 -12.09
C ILE A 296 2.87 27.72 -11.72
N LEU A 297 3.73 28.68 -11.36
CA LEU A 297 3.32 30.02 -10.90
C LEU A 297 2.35 30.71 -11.87
N GLY A 298 2.64 30.66 -13.17
CA GLY A 298 1.77 31.26 -14.20
C GLY A 298 0.44 30.55 -14.45
N LEU A 299 0.30 29.28 -14.01
CA LEU A 299 -0.95 28.52 -14.15
C LEU A 299 -1.99 28.86 -13.08
N VAL A 300 -1.62 29.60 -12.02
CA VAL A 300 -2.58 30.15 -11.05
C VAL A 300 -3.62 31.04 -11.72
N ASP A 301 -3.28 31.65 -12.87
CA ASP A 301 -4.18 32.46 -13.71
C ASP A 301 -4.58 31.80 -15.03
N ASP A 302 -4.58 30.45 -15.07
CA ASP A 302 -5.21 29.70 -16.17
C ASP A 302 -6.71 30.03 -16.28
N ARG A 303 -7.23 29.95 -17.51
CA ARG A 303 -8.64 30.17 -17.85
C ARG A 303 -9.52 28.99 -17.44
N ASN A 304 -8.98 27.77 -17.42
CA ASN A 304 -9.65 26.61 -16.84
C ASN A 304 -9.38 26.59 -15.34
N LEU A 305 -10.44 26.60 -14.53
CA LEU A 305 -10.30 26.71 -13.08
C LEU A 305 -9.73 25.46 -12.43
N LEU A 306 -9.95 24.25 -12.95
CA LEU A 306 -9.31 23.04 -12.42
C LEU A 306 -7.78 23.07 -12.57
N VAL A 307 -7.26 23.61 -13.69
CA VAL A 307 -5.81 23.87 -13.85
C VAL A 307 -5.33 24.88 -12.80
N ALA A 308 -6.05 25.99 -12.63
CA ALA A 308 -5.68 27.05 -11.70
C ALA A 308 -5.70 26.60 -10.22
N LEU A 309 -6.72 25.86 -9.79
CA LEU A 309 -6.80 25.32 -8.43
C LEU A 309 -5.73 24.26 -8.18
N THR A 310 -5.49 23.37 -9.15
CA THR A 310 -4.41 22.38 -9.07
C THR A 310 -3.03 23.04 -8.99
N ALA A 311 -2.83 24.17 -9.68
CA ALA A 311 -1.62 24.97 -9.59
C ALA A 311 -1.48 25.56 -8.17
N ILE A 312 -2.53 26.22 -7.65
CA ILE A 312 -2.56 26.79 -6.29
C ILE A 312 -2.24 25.75 -5.21
N ASP A 313 -2.89 24.59 -5.19
CA ASP A 313 -2.59 23.53 -4.19
C ASP A 313 -1.20 22.90 -4.39
N SER A 314 -0.65 23.00 -5.60
CA SER A 314 0.70 22.55 -5.91
C SER A 314 1.81 23.49 -5.46
N LEU A 315 1.52 24.76 -5.16
CA LEU A 315 2.47 25.73 -4.59
C LEU A 315 2.74 25.51 -3.09
N THR A 316 2.84 24.25 -2.67
CA THR A 316 3.23 23.80 -1.33
C THR A 316 4.71 23.36 -1.32
N SER A 317 5.30 23.18 -0.13
CA SER A 317 6.64 22.57 -0.01
C SER A 317 6.70 21.25 -0.79
N PRO A 318 7.70 21.01 -1.68
CA PRO A 318 9.02 21.64 -1.71
C PRO A 318 9.21 22.79 -2.73
N CYS A 319 8.18 23.53 -3.16
CA CYS A 319 8.37 24.78 -3.89
C CYS A 319 9.19 25.76 -3.02
N ALA A 320 10.47 25.94 -3.34
CA ALA A 320 11.47 26.44 -2.40
C ALA A 320 11.52 27.97 -2.27
N ASP A 321 11.02 28.70 -3.27
CA ASP A 321 11.02 30.16 -3.26
C ASP A 321 9.71 30.72 -2.65
N ARG A 322 9.76 30.97 -1.34
CA ARG A 322 8.67 31.60 -0.59
C ARG A 322 8.40 33.05 -1.06
N ALA A 323 9.40 33.75 -1.60
CA ALA A 323 9.27 35.13 -2.06
C ALA A 323 8.60 35.22 -3.44
N ALA A 324 8.75 34.20 -4.29
CA ALA A 324 7.98 34.07 -5.53
C ALA A 324 6.55 33.53 -5.28
N VAL A 325 6.40 32.55 -4.38
CA VAL A 325 5.11 31.87 -4.13
C VAL A 325 4.11 32.74 -3.36
N VAL A 326 4.52 33.43 -2.30
CA VAL A 326 3.59 34.18 -1.43
C VAL A 326 2.86 35.32 -2.17
N PRO A 327 3.50 36.15 -3.02
CA PRO A 327 2.79 37.18 -3.79
C PRO A 327 1.75 36.61 -4.76
N VAL A 328 2.03 35.47 -5.40
CA VAL A 328 1.08 34.80 -6.33
C VAL A 328 -0.12 34.25 -5.57
N LEU A 329 0.09 33.63 -4.41
CA LEU A 329 -1.01 33.18 -3.55
C LEU A 329 -1.81 34.35 -2.96
N LEU A 330 -1.15 35.45 -2.58
CA LEU A 330 -1.82 36.67 -2.15
C LEU A 330 -2.64 37.31 -3.28
N HIS A 331 -2.17 37.27 -4.53
CA HIS A 331 -2.95 37.71 -5.68
C HIS A 331 -4.23 36.86 -5.82
N ALA A 332 -4.11 35.53 -5.87
CA ALA A 332 -5.24 34.62 -5.92
C ALA A 332 -6.23 34.76 -4.74
N LEU A 333 -5.76 35.23 -3.59
CA LEU A 333 -6.55 35.51 -2.38
C LEU A 333 -7.29 36.87 -2.43
N THR A 334 -6.75 37.86 -3.14
CA THR A 334 -7.18 39.28 -3.08
C THR A 334 -7.75 39.85 -4.38
N THR A 335 -7.62 39.16 -5.52
CA THR A 335 -8.23 39.57 -6.80
C THR A 335 -9.73 39.84 -6.62
N PRO A 336 -10.22 41.06 -6.97
CA PRO A 336 -11.51 41.55 -6.50
C PRO A 336 -12.70 40.81 -7.12
N ILE A 337 -13.72 40.58 -6.28
CA ILE A 337 -14.97 39.92 -6.66
C ILE A 337 -15.89 40.95 -7.34
N ALA A 338 -16.06 40.83 -8.64
CA ALA A 338 -17.06 41.59 -9.39
C ALA A 338 -18.45 40.94 -9.28
N THR A 339 -19.15 41.18 -8.17
CA THR A 339 -20.60 40.89 -8.05
C THR A 339 -21.34 41.58 -9.21
N THR A 340 -22.32 40.97 -9.88
CA THR A 340 -23.57 40.49 -9.27
C THR A 340 -24.07 39.11 -9.74
N THR A 341 -23.28 38.33 -10.49
CA THR A 341 -23.61 36.94 -10.85
C THR A 341 -22.72 35.97 -10.04
N PRO A 342 -23.19 34.81 -9.58
CA PRO A 342 -22.40 33.98 -8.67
C PRO A 342 -21.26 33.29 -9.42
N ASP A 343 -20.10 33.22 -8.77
CA ASP A 343 -18.83 33.16 -9.46
C ASP A 343 -17.89 32.12 -8.84
N HIS A 344 -17.44 31.19 -9.67
CA HIS A 344 -16.47 30.14 -9.31
C HIS A 344 -15.14 30.70 -8.76
N ARG A 345 -14.85 32.01 -8.93
CA ARG A 345 -13.67 32.67 -8.37
C ARG A 345 -13.54 32.57 -6.84
N TRP A 346 -14.60 32.25 -6.08
CA TRP A 346 -14.46 31.98 -4.64
C TRP A 346 -13.48 30.83 -4.36
N HIS A 347 -13.41 29.84 -5.25
CA HIS A 347 -12.47 28.72 -5.13
C HIS A 347 -11.00 29.19 -5.15
N LYS A 348 -10.62 30.12 -6.05
CA LYS A 348 -9.23 30.60 -6.10
C LYS A 348 -8.81 31.19 -4.75
N ALA A 349 -9.68 31.98 -4.14
CA ALA A 349 -9.42 32.59 -2.84
C ALA A 349 -9.41 31.56 -1.70
N ALA A 350 -10.32 30.57 -1.72
CA ALA A 350 -10.39 29.49 -0.73
C ALA A 350 -9.17 28.55 -0.77
N HIS A 351 -8.77 28.08 -1.95
CA HIS A 351 -7.59 27.25 -2.13
C HIS A 351 -6.31 28.04 -1.85
N ALA A 352 -6.26 29.33 -2.23
CA ALA A 352 -5.15 30.20 -1.88
C ALA A 352 -5.01 30.36 -0.35
N LEU A 353 -6.09 30.55 0.40
CA LEU A 353 -6.06 30.62 1.87
C LEU A 353 -5.52 29.32 2.48
N MET A 354 -6.01 28.16 2.03
CA MET A 354 -5.55 26.85 2.53
C MET A 354 -4.08 26.59 2.20
N THR A 355 -3.62 26.92 1.00
CA THR A 355 -2.19 26.81 0.65
C THR A 355 -1.33 27.82 1.38
N LEU A 356 -1.76 29.07 1.50
CA LEU A 356 -1.02 30.10 2.22
C LEU A 356 -0.89 29.74 3.70
N ALA A 357 -1.92 29.14 4.34
CA ALA A 357 -1.82 28.62 5.69
C ALA A 357 -0.78 27.49 5.86
N ARG A 358 -0.48 26.74 4.79
CA ARG A 358 0.57 25.70 4.72
C ARG A 358 1.95 26.26 4.37
N VAL A 359 2.02 27.36 3.62
CA VAL A 359 3.28 28.00 3.14
C VAL A 359 3.79 29.06 4.11
N ASP A 360 2.93 29.97 4.56
CA ASP A 360 3.21 31.02 5.54
C ASP A 360 1.94 31.38 6.35
N SER A 361 1.79 30.70 7.49
CA SER A 361 0.68 30.93 8.42
C SER A 361 0.61 32.34 8.98
N ALA A 362 1.73 33.05 9.10
CA ALA A 362 1.74 34.44 9.58
C ALA A 362 1.11 35.39 8.55
N VAL A 363 1.32 35.12 7.26
CA VAL A 363 0.70 35.89 6.16
C VAL A 363 -0.76 35.46 5.94
N ALA A 364 -1.11 34.19 6.13
CA ALA A 364 -2.50 33.73 6.03
C ALA A 364 -3.40 34.24 7.16
N ARG A 365 -2.84 34.43 8.38
CA ARG A 365 -3.60 34.73 9.60
C ARG A 365 -4.58 35.92 9.48
N PRO A 366 -4.21 37.11 8.94
CA PRO A 366 -5.10 38.27 8.92
C PRO A 366 -6.28 38.15 7.95
N HIS A 367 -6.26 37.16 7.04
CA HIS A 367 -7.31 36.97 6.05
C HIS A 367 -8.43 36.04 6.53
N LEU A 368 -8.23 35.29 7.62
CA LEU A 368 -9.21 34.32 8.14
C LEU A 368 -10.60 34.92 8.39
N ASP A 369 -10.68 36.07 9.06
CA ASP A 369 -11.95 36.61 9.54
C ASP A 369 -12.96 36.90 8.41
N ARG A 370 -12.49 37.34 7.23
CA ARG A 370 -13.32 37.52 6.02
C ARG A 370 -14.05 36.22 5.68
N PHE A 371 -13.30 35.12 5.61
CA PHE A 371 -13.80 33.81 5.21
C PHE A 371 -14.71 33.21 6.29
N VAL A 372 -14.36 33.35 7.57
CA VAL A 372 -15.17 32.89 8.71
C VAL A 372 -16.56 33.53 8.73
N THR A 373 -16.69 34.78 8.28
CA THR A 373 -17.98 35.47 8.16
C THR A 373 -18.70 35.27 6.81
N SER A 374 -18.13 34.50 5.88
CA SER A 374 -18.69 34.39 4.52
C SER A 374 -20.05 33.69 4.49
N ALA A 375 -20.94 34.20 3.63
CA ALA A 375 -22.18 33.52 3.28
C ALA A 375 -21.88 32.15 2.63
N ILE A 376 -20.82 32.05 1.81
CA ILE A 376 -20.39 30.84 1.11
C ILE A 376 -19.83 29.85 2.13
N TRP A 377 -20.42 28.65 2.21
CA TRP A 377 -19.99 27.62 3.15
C TRP A 377 -18.59 27.07 2.82
N GLY A 378 -18.25 26.94 1.54
CA GLY A 378 -16.90 26.54 1.10
C GLY A 378 -15.78 27.50 1.52
N GLU A 379 -16.05 28.81 1.61
CA GLU A 379 -15.09 29.76 2.20
C GLU A 379 -14.93 29.54 3.72
N ARG A 380 -16.02 29.28 4.46
CA ARG A 380 -15.96 28.94 5.90
C ARG A 380 -15.24 27.60 6.13
N LEU A 381 -15.44 26.60 5.25
CA LEU A 381 -14.72 25.33 5.27
C LEU A 381 -13.22 25.54 5.02
N ALA A 382 -12.84 26.36 4.03
CA ALA A 382 -11.44 26.70 3.78
C ALA A 382 -10.79 27.42 4.98
N ALA A 383 -11.51 28.32 5.65
CA ALA A 383 -11.06 28.90 6.92
C ALA A 383 -10.92 27.85 8.04
N THR A 384 -11.78 26.84 8.09
CA THR A 384 -11.70 25.73 9.06
C THR A 384 -10.45 24.88 8.83
N VAL A 385 -10.15 24.53 7.58
CA VAL A 385 -8.94 23.77 7.20
C VAL A 385 -7.68 24.60 7.45
N ALA A 386 -7.71 25.90 7.15
CA ALA A 386 -6.63 26.83 7.46
C ALA A 386 -6.41 26.98 8.99
N ALA A 387 -7.49 27.09 9.77
CA ALA A 387 -7.44 27.15 11.23
C ALA A 387 -6.86 25.86 11.84
N ALA A 388 -7.26 24.68 11.35
CA ALA A 388 -6.67 23.40 11.75
C ALA A 388 -5.18 23.29 11.40
N THR A 389 -4.80 23.75 10.21
CA THR A 389 -3.39 23.82 9.78
C THR A 389 -2.57 24.73 10.71
N MET A 390 -3.14 25.88 11.11
CA MET A 390 -2.54 26.85 12.03
C MET A 390 -2.72 26.51 13.52
N ARG A 391 -3.34 25.36 13.84
CA ARG A 391 -3.61 24.91 15.23
C ARG A 391 -4.46 25.88 16.08
N ASP A 392 -5.39 26.59 15.46
CA ASP A 392 -6.27 27.54 16.16
C ASP A 392 -7.47 26.83 16.82
N GLY A 393 -7.28 26.40 18.06
CA GLY A 393 -8.35 25.78 18.85
C GLY A 393 -9.49 26.73 19.24
N VAL A 394 -9.32 28.05 19.18
CA VAL A 394 -10.38 29.02 19.51
C VAL A 394 -11.33 29.15 18.32
N LEU A 395 -10.78 29.35 17.12
CA LEU A 395 -11.58 29.46 15.91
C LEU A 395 -12.24 28.11 15.55
N LEU A 396 -11.56 26.98 15.75
CA LEU A 396 -12.17 25.66 15.57
C LEU A 396 -13.33 25.41 16.55
N ARG A 397 -13.25 25.87 17.82
CA ARG A 397 -14.38 25.78 18.77
C ARG A 397 -15.59 26.60 18.32
N ARG A 398 -15.37 27.74 17.65
CA ARG A 398 -16.44 28.55 17.03
C ARG A 398 -17.06 27.86 15.82
N LEU A 399 -16.23 27.31 14.92
CA LEU A 399 -16.67 26.68 13.67
C LEU A 399 -17.32 25.30 13.88
N ALA A 400 -17.05 24.63 15.01
CA ALA A 400 -17.79 23.42 15.42
C ALA A 400 -19.28 23.68 15.71
N GLY A 401 -19.70 24.95 15.80
CA GLY A 401 -21.10 25.40 15.86
C GLY A 401 -21.55 26.18 14.63
N ASP A 402 -20.92 26.00 13.46
CA ASP A 402 -21.39 26.59 12.20
C ASP A 402 -22.79 26.08 11.81
N ARG A 403 -23.46 26.77 10.90
CA ARG A 403 -24.77 26.36 10.35
C ARG A 403 -24.67 25.27 9.28
N ASP A 404 -23.47 25.02 8.75
CA ASP A 404 -23.22 24.05 7.69
C ASP A 404 -22.51 22.81 8.25
N HIS A 405 -23.05 21.63 7.97
CA HIS A 405 -22.57 20.36 8.51
C HIS A 405 -21.14 20.01 8.07
N ASN A 406 -20.71 20.43 6.88
CA ASN A 406 -19.37 20.14 6.37
C ASN A 406 -18.32 21.03 7.06
N VAL A 407 -18.72 22.26 7.40
CA VAL A 407 -17.93 23.17 8.25
C VAL A 407 -17.84 22.62 9.68
N GLN A 408 -18.95 22.12 10.25
CA GLN A 408 -18.96 21.45 11.56
C GLN A 408 -18.02 20.23 11.57
N GLU A 409 -18.15 19.31 10.61
CA GLU A 409 -17.37 18.06 10.53
C GLU A 409 -15.85 18.34 10.49
N ALA A 410 -15.42 19.26 9.61
CA ALA A 410 -14.03 19.66 9.51
C ALA A 410 -13.52 20.31 10.81
N ALA A 411 -14.36 21.08 11.51
CA ALA A 411 -14.00 21.70 12.78
C ALA A 411 -13.87 20.67 13.91
N LEU A 412 -14.80 19.72 14.02
CA LEU A 412 -14.76 18.63 15.00
C LEU A 412 -13.53 17.74 14.77
N THR A 413 -13.22 17.41 13.51
CA THR A 413 -12.02 16.66 13.10
C THR A 413 -10.73 17.43 13.42
N GLY A 414 -10.71 18.75 13.17
CA GLY A 414 -9.61 19.63 13.56
C GLY A 414 -9.39 19.69 15.07
N LEU A 415 -10.47 19.83 15.85
CA LEU A 415 -10.43 19.78 17.31
C LEU A 415 -9.93 18.44 17.83
N SER A 416 -10.38 17.32 17.25
CA SER A 416 -9.99 15.97 17.69
C SER A 416 -8.47 15.78 17.60
N ARG A 417 -7.86 16.22 16.49
CA ARG A 417 -6.40 16.18 16.28
C ARG A 417 -5.61 17.17 17.13
N LEU A 418 -6.23 18.26 17.58
CA LEU A 418 -5.56 19.36 18.30
C LEU A 418 -5.72 19.27 19.83
N MET A 419 -6.87 18.78 20.30
CA MET A 419 -7.31 18.85 21.70
C MET A 419 -7.71 17.50 22.28
N GLY A 420 -8.03 16.51 21.45
CA GLY A 420 -8.62 15.25 21.89
C GLY A 420 -9.80 15.47 22.86
N HIS A 421 -9.81 14.72 23.95
CA HIS A 421 -10.90 14.76 24.94
C HIS A 421 -11.07 16.09 25.69
N ALA A 422 -10.14 17.05 25.55
CA ALA A 422 -10.35 18.43 26.04
C ALA A 422 -11.43 19.22 25.26
N ALA A 423 -12.07 18.60 24.27
CA ALA A 423 -13.26 19.09 23.58
C ALA A 423 -14.44 18.11 23.60
N ASP A 424 -14.45 17.07 24.44
CA ASP A 424 -15.52 16.06 24.51
C ASP A 424 -16.93 16.65 24.67
N SER A 425 -17.08 17.73 25.43
CA SER A 425 -18.37 18.42 25.59
C SER A 425 -18.94 18.99 24.27
N ILE A 426 -18.08 19.27 23.29
CA ILE A 426 -18.47 19.74 21.95
C ILE A 426 -18.87 18.55 21.09
N TYR A 427 -18.11 17.45 21.14
CA TYR A 427 -18.48 16.21 20.42
C TYR A 427 -19.81 15.64 20.93
N ILE A 428 -20.02 15.60 22.24
CA ILE A 428 -21.28 15.14 22.87
C ILE A 428 -22.47 16.00 22.42
N ALA A 429 -22.29 17.33 22.31
CA ALA A 429 -23.32 18.21 21.77
C ALA A 429 -23.55 17.96 20.26
N ALA A 430 -22.49 17.72 19.49
CA ALA A 430 -22.56 17.46 18.05
C ALA A 430 -23.26 16.13 17.69
N LEU A 431 -23.37 15.16 18.62
CA LEU A 431 -24.21 13.96 18.43
C LEU A 431 -25.72 14.30 18.25
N ALA A 432 -26.16 15.49 18.66
CA ALA A 432 -27.52 15.97 18.40
C ALA A 432 -27.72 16.54 16.97
N SER A 433 -26.66 16.70 16.17
CA SER A 433 -26.75 17.28 14.82
C SER A 433 -27.55 16.41 13.84
N PRO A 434 -28.37 17.00 12.95
CA PRO A 434 -29.03 16.25 11.88
C PRO A 434 -28.05 15.76 10.80
N GLY A 435 -26.89 16.41 10.62
CA GLY A 435 -25.87 15.98 9.66
C GLY A 435 -25.20 14.65 10.06
N TYR A 436 -25.36 13.61 9.22
CA TYR A 436 -24.79 12.28 9.44
C TYR A 436 -23.26 12.30 9.59
N GLN A 437 -22.56 13.08 8.77
CA GLN A 437 -21.12 13.25 8.80
C GLN A 437 -20.65 13.92 10.11
N VAL A 438 -21.44 14.86 10.65
CA VAL A 438 -21.18 15.51 11.95
C VAL A 438 -21.28 14.50 13.09
N VAL A 439 -22.32 13.68 13.10
CA VAL A 439 -22.52 12.62 14.11
C VAL A 439 -21.42 11.56 14.01
N LEU A 440 -21.00 11.18 12.81
CA LEU A 440 -19.89 10.25 12.58
C LEU A 440 -18.55 10.83 13.08
N ALA A 441 -18.22 12.08 12.74
CA ALA A 441 -17.01 12.75 13.21
C ALA A 441 -17.00 12.91 14.74
N ALA A 442 -18.13 13.28 15.34
CA ALA A 442 -18.28 13.38 16.79
C ALA A 442 -18.15 12.00 17.49
N ALA A 443 -18.84 10.97 17.00
CA ALA A 443 -18.74 9.61 17.53
C ALA A 443 -17.34 9.01 17.35
N THR A 444 -16.61 9.42 16.31
CA THR A 444 -15.20 9.03 16.08
C THR A 444 -14.26 9.77 17.04
N ALA A 445 -14.47 11.07 17.27
CA ALA A 445 -13.67 11.87 18.20
C ALA A 445 -13.84 11.44 19.67
N LEU A 446 -14.97 10.82 20.01
CA LEU A 446 -15.27 10.28 21.34
C LEU A 446 -14.70 8.86 21.60
N ASN A 447 -13.95 8.28 20.66
CA ASN A 447 -13.24 7.01 20.84
C ASN A 447 -12.22 7.11 21.99
N GLY A 448 -12.35 6.30 23.04
CA GLY A 448 -11.53 6.39 24.25
C GLY A 448 -11.96 7.45 25.29
N SER A 449 -13.08 8.16 25.05
CA SER A 449 -13.63 9.12 26.01
C SER A 449 -14.01 8.45 27.33
N LYS A 450 -13.99 9.21 28.43
CA LYS A 450 -14.41 8.76 29.77
C LYS A 450 -15.62 9.53 30.30
N ASP A 451 -16.24 10.35 29.47
CA ASP A 451 -17.38 11.17 29.87
C ASP A 451 -18.67 10.33 29.86
N ALA A 452 -19.27 10.13 31.03
CA ALA A 452 -20.48 9.34 31.21
C ALA A 452 -21.69 9.88 30.40
N ARG A 453 -21.65 11.12 29.92
CA ARG A 453 -22.68 11.72 29.05
C ARG A 453 -22.65 11.18 27.61
N VAL A 454 -21.57 10.51 27.20
CA VAL A 454 -21.44 9.93 25.85
C VAL A 454 -22.51 8.86 25.59
N VAL A 455 -22.73 7.94 26.54
CA VAL A 455 -23.68 6.83 26.36
C VAL A 455 -25.13 7.31 26.13
N PRO A 456 -25.74 8.18 26.97
CA PRO A 456 -27.10 8.66 26.73
C PRO A 456 -27.20 9.55 25.48
N ALA A 457 -26.18 10.36 25.16
CA ALA A 457 -26.17 11.16 23.94
C ALA A 457 -26.08 10.28 22.67
N ALA A 458 -25.23 9.24 22.69
CA ALA A 458 -25.11 8.30 21.60
C ALA A 458 -26.36 7.43 21.42
N ILE A 459 -27.03 7.03 22.51
CA ILE A 459 -28.34 6.38 22.47
C ILE A 459 -29.38 7.30 21.82
N ALA A 460 -29.49 8.56 22.25
CA ALA A 460 -30.44 9.50 21.67
C ALA A 460 -30.19 9.78 20.18
N ALA A 461 -28.93 9.86 19.76
CA ALA A 461 -28.56 9.97 18.36
C ALA A 461 -28.91 8.70 17.56
N LEU A 462 -28.70 7.52 18.13
CA LEU A 462 -29.01 6.23 17.49
C LEU A 462 -30.53 6.01 17.38
N ASP A 463 -31.29 6.20 18.46
CA ASP A 463 -32.77 6.15 18.48
C ASP A 463 -33.35 7.07 17.38
N ARG A 464 -32.81 8.30 17.25
CA ARG A 464 -33.20 9.27 16.22
C ARG A 464 -32.90 8.79 14.80
N ILE A 465 -31.64 8.52 14.48
CA ILE A 465 -31.21 8.18 13.11
C ILE A 465 -31.82 6.84 12.65
N SER A 466 -32.04 5.90 13.58
CA SER A 466 -32.76 4.66 13.31
C SER A 466 -34.22 4.84 12.90
N ALA A 467 -34.91 5.83 13.45
CA ALA A 467 -36.31 6.10 13.11
C ALA A 467 -36.50 6.58 11.66
N GLU A 468 -35.44 7.07 11.02
CA GLU A 468 -35.45 7.52 9.61
C GLU A 468 -35.46 6.36 8.60
N GLN A 469 -35.16 5.13 9.03
CA GLN A 469 -35.16 3.90 8.22
C GLN A 469 -34.39 3.98 6.88
N ARG A 470 -33.22 4.64 6.87
CA ARG A 470 -32.32 4.72 5.70
C ARG A 470 -31.12 3.81 5.86
N GLU A 471 -30.87 2.89 4.93
CA GLU A 471 -29.64 2.08 4.91
C GLU A 471 -28.38 2.96 4.77
N THR A 472 -28.48 4.10 4.06
CA THR A 472 -27.36 5.05 3.91
C THR A 472 -26.79 5.55 5.23
N SER A 473 -27.58 5.53 6.31
CA SER A 473 -27.20 5.95 7.67
C SER A 473 -26.35 4.92 8.45
N ARG A 474 -26.02 3.76 7.86
CA ARG A 474 -25.27 2.66 8.50
C ARG A 474 -24.07 3.16 9.31
N ASP A 475 -23.22 3.98 8.72
CA ASP A 475 -21.88 4.26 9.25
C ASP A 475 -21.89 5.10 10.54
N PRO A 476 -22.60 6.24 10.65
CA PRO A 476 -22.79 6.91 11.95
C PRO A 476 -23.50 6.00 12.96
N ARG A 477 -24.46 5.16 12.55
CA ARG A 477 -25.13 4.22 13.47
C ARG A 477 -24.19 3.16 14.04
N ILE A 478 -23.25 2.65 13.23
CA ILE A 478 -22.19 1.73 13.68
C ILE A 478 -21.20 2.45 14.61
N ALA A 479 -20.80 3.70 14.31
CA ALA A 479 -19.92 4.48 15.18
C ALA A 479 -20.58 4.81 16.54
N LEU A 480 -21.88 5.12 16.54
CA LEU A 480 -22.69 5.29 17.76
C LEU A 480 -22.78 3.99 18.57
N LEU A 481 -23.07 2.86 17.93
CA LEU A 481 -23.06 1.54 18.58
C LEU A 481 -21.68 1.18 19.14
N ALA A 482 -20.59 1.57 18.49
CA ALA A 482 -19.24 1.38 19.02
C ALA A 482 -19.02 2.17 20.33
N ARG A 483 -19.41 3.45 20.39
CA ARG A 483 -19.35 4.26 21.63
C ARG A 483 -20.25 3.71 22.74
N ILE A 484 -21.48 3.32 22.40
CA ILE A 484 -22.40 2.65 23.33
C ILE A 484 -21.79 1.36 23.86
N GLY A 485 -21.23 0.52 22.99
CA GLY A 485 -20.60 -0.76 23.29
C GLY A 485 -19.21 -0.69 23.93
N GLU A 486 -18.68 0.50 24.14
CA GLU A 486 -17.39 0.79 24.80
C GLU A 486 -17.60 1.31 26.23
N LEU A 487 -18.59 2.19 26.43
CA LEU A 487 -18.82 2.89 27.69
C LEU A 487 -20.12 2.49 28.42
N GLY A 488 -21.00 1.75 27.75
CA GLY A 488 -22.21 1.19 28.34
C GLY A 488 -21.98 -0.09 29.15
N SER A 489 -23.07 -0.58 29.75
CA SER A 489 -23.09 -1.80 30.57
C SER A 489 -24.42 -2.55 30.39
N ASP A 490 -24.66 -3.63 31.15
CA ASP A 490 -25.92 -4.39 31.05
C ASP A 490 -27.18 -3.54 31.35
N ALA A 491 -27.04 -2.43 32.09
CA ALA A 491 -28.09 -1.43 32.27
C ALA A 491 -28.58 -0.79 30.94
N ASN A 492 -27.80 -0.90 29.86
CA ASN A 492 -28.15 -0.45 28.52
C ASN A 492 -28.68 -1.58 27.61
N SER A 493 -28.66 -2.85 28.06
CA SER A 493 -29.04 -4.00 27.23
C SER A 493 -30.47 -3.90 26.68
N THR A 494 -31.43 -3.41 27.45
CA THR A 494 -32.82 -3.21 26.99
C THR A 494 -32.95 -2.19 25.85
N VAL A 495 -32.00 -1.26 25.72
CA VAL A 495 -31.94 -0.31 24.60
C VAL A 495 -31.29 -0.97 23.39
N VAL A 496 -30.13 -1.60 23.55
CA VAL A 496 -29.39 -2.21 22.44
C VAL A 496 -30.13 -3.42 21.84
N LEU A 497 -30.94 -4.14 22.63
CA LEU A 497 -31.76 -5.27 22.18
C LEU A 497 -32.72 -4.92 21.02
N ARG A 498 -33.20 -3.67 20.96
CA ARG A 498 -34.05 -3.17 19.86
C ARG A 498 -33.39 -3.36 18.50
N TYR A 499 -32.07 -3.19 18.44
CA TYR A 499 -31.29 -3.21 17.21
C TYR A 499 -30.87 -4.60 16.76
N VAL A 500 -31.11 -5.66 17.54
CA VAL A 500 -30.84 -7.04 17.11
C VAL A 500 -31.72 -7.44 15.92
N ALA A 501 -32.88 -6.79 15.75
CA ALA A 501 -33.81 -6.97 14.63
C ALA A 501 -33.78 -5.81 13.62
N ASP A 502 -32.67 -5.07 13.53
CA ASP A 502 -32.57 -3.90 12.64
C ASP A 502 -32.77 -4.23 11.16
N PHE A 503 -33.12 -3.23 10.35
CA PHE A 503 -33.21 -3.40 8.90
C PHE A 503 -31.85 -3.54 8.22
N ASP A 504 -30.78 -2.99 8.81
CA ASP A 504 -29.41 -3.18 8.32
C ASP A 504 -28.73 -4.36 9.03
N SER A 505 -28.30 -5.36 8.26
CA SER A 505 -27.66 -6.56 8.81
C SER A 505 -26.35 -6.28 9.56
N THR A 506 -25.64 -5.22 9.22
CA THR A 506 -24.39 -4.81 9.88
C THR A 506 -24.68 -4.27 11.28
N VAL A 507 -25.71 -3.43 11.37
CA VAL A 507 -26.20 -2.86 12.65
C VAL A 507 -26.77 -3.97 13.54
N ALA A 508 -27.54 -4.89 12.97
CA ALA A 508 -28.09 -6.04 13.70
C ALA A 508 -26.99 -6.94 14.30
N VAL A 509 -25.93 -7.24 13.53
CA VAL A 509 -24.77 -8.01 14.01
C VAL A 509 -23.97 -7.23 15.05
N ALA A 510 -23.78 -5.91 14.87
CA ALA A 510 -23.08 -5.08 15.85
C ALA A 510 -23.83 -5.03 17.20
N ALA A 511 -25.14 -4.82 17.18
CA ALA A 511 -25.99 -4.81 18.38
C ALA A 511 -25.95 -6.15 19.13
N ALA A 512 -26.11 -7.27 18.40
CA ALA A 512 -25.99 -8.61 18.98
C ALA A 512 -24.59 -8.87 19.60
N SER A 513 -23.53 -8.37 18.96
CA SER A 513 -22.14 -8.49 19.44
C SER A 513 -21.83 -7.61 20.66
N ILE A 514 -22.57 -6.52 20.86
CA ILE A 514 -22.50 -5.71 22.08
C ILE A 514 -23.20 -6.45 23.22
N LEU A 515 -24.43 -6.92 22.99
CA LEU A 515 -25.23 -7.64 23.97
C LEU A 515 -24.60 -8.97 24.41
N ALA A 516 -23.81 -9.62 23.55
CA ALA A 516 -23.05 -10.81 23.94
C ALA A 516 -22.01 -10.54 25.05
N ARG A 517 -21.55 -9.30 25.21
CA ARG A 517 -20.45 -8.92 26.13
C ARG A 517 -20.90 -8.46 27.52
N TRP A 518 -22.15 -8.02 27.70
CA TRP A 518 -22.58 -7.39 28.95
C TRP A 518 -23.21 -8.33 30.01
N PRO A 519 -24.05 -9.33 29.64
CA PRO A 519 -24.57 -10.33 30.57
C PRO A 519 -24.11 -11.77 30.25
N GLY A 520 -23.18 -11.96 29.29
CA GLY A 520 -22.68 -13.28 28.88
C GLY A 520 -23.72 -14.19 28.19
N ARG A 521 -24.81 -13.62 27.66
CA ARG A 521 -25.86 -14.37 26.93
C ARG A 521 -25.67 -14.23 25.43
N THR A 522 -25.90 -15.29 24.68
CA THR A 522 -25.87 -15.25 23.21
C THR A 522 -27.15 -14.62 22.65
N PHE A 523 -26.98 -13.68 21.71
CA PHE A 523 -28.05 -13.07 20.94
C PHE A 523 -27.77 -13.29 19.44
N ALA A 524 -28.81 -13.62 18.67
CA ALA A 524 -28.70 -13.83 17.23
C ALA A 524 -29.34 -12.67 16.48
N ALA A 525 -28.62 -12.12 15.49
CA ALA A 525 -29.13 -11.05 14.62
C ALA A 525 -30.32 -11.55 13.79
N ALA A 526 -31.44 -10.83 13.87
CA ALA A 526 -32.73 -11.18 13.26
C ALA A 526 -33.17 -10.07 12.28
N THR A 527 -32.27 -9.69 11.37
CA THR A 527 -32.42 -8.58 10.42
C THR A 527 -33.80 -8.54 9.76
N GLN A 528 -34.42 -7.36 9.67
CA GLN A 528 -35.71 -7.14 9.00
C GLN A 528 -35.57 -6.16 7.81
N PRO A 529 -35.07 -6.61 6.64
CA PRO A 529 -34.73 -5.71 5.53
C PRO A 529 -35.92 -4.87 5.04
N LEU A 530 -35.62 -3.64 4.60
CA LEU A 530 -36.61 -2.73 4.04
C LEU A 530 -37.26 -3.34 2.77
N PRO A 531 -38.55 -3.04 2.50
CA PRO A 531 -39.21 -3.49 1.27
C PRO A 531 -38.50 -2.97 0.01
N ILE A 532 -38.15 -3.87 -0.91
CA ILE A 532 -37.53 -3.49 -2.18
C ILE A 532 -38.62 -3.05 -3.17
N ARG A 533 -38.44 -1.86 -3.77
CA ARG A 533 -39.36 -1.28 -4.76
C ARG A 533 -39.17 -1.95 -6.12
N THR A 534 -40.18 -2.70 -6.59
CA THR A 534 -40.16 -3.37 -7.90
C THR A 534 -40.28 -2.36 -9.04
N GLU A 535 -39.19 -2.14 -9.77
CA GLU A 535 -39.15 -1.29 -10.96
C GLU A 535 -39.38 -2.08 -12.27
N PRO A 536 -39.84 -1.46 -13.38
CA PRO A 536 -40.18 -2.13 -14.64
C PRO A 536 -38.93 -2.45 -15.50
N LEU A 537 -37.97 -3.18 -14.93
CA LEU A 537 -36.64 -3.47 -15.49
C LEU A 537 -36.68 -4.06 -16.90
N ALA A 538 -37.61 -4.99 -17.18
CA ALA A 538 -37.75 -5.60 -18.49
C ALA A 538 -38.22 -4.61 -19.57
N LYS A 539 -39.06 -3.63 -19.22
CA LYS A 539 -39.47 -2.56 -20.14
C LYS A 539 -38.26 -1.72 -20.53
N LEU A 540 -37.47 -1.30 -19.54
CA LEU A 540 -36.28 -0.45 -19.76
C LEU A 540 -35.21 -1.17 -20.60
N LEU A 541 -34.90 -2.44 -20.29
CA LEU A 541 -33.93 -3.22 -21.06
C LEU A 541 -34.36 -3.39 -22.54
N LEU A 542 -35.67 -3.47 -22.81
CA LEU A 542 -36.22 -3.59 -24.16
C LEU A 542 -36.43 -2.24 -24.88
N GLN A 543 -36.53 -1.11 -24.16
CA GLN A 543 -36.58 0.23 -24.75
C GLN A 543 -35.22 0.71 -25.30
N GLY A 544 -34.11 0.19 -24.77
CA GLY A 544 -32.77 0.37 -25.33
C GLY A 544 -32.07 1.68 -24.95
N GLU A 545 -32.73 2.84 -25.13
CA GLU A 545 -32.21 4.15 -24.70
C GLU A 545 -33.15 4.84 -23.70
N ALA A 546 -32.54 5.55 -22.75
CA ALA A 546 -33.17 6.55 -21.91
C ALA A 546 -32.11 7.62 -21.57
N ARG A 547 -32.51 8.88 -21.41
CA ARG A 547 -31.57 10.00 -21.27
C ARG A 547 -31.93 10.91 -20.11
N LEU A 548 -30.90 11.50 -19.49
CA LEU A 548 -31.02 12.54 -18.48
C LEU A 548 -30.41 13.83 -19.03
N ILE A 549 -31.12 14.95 -18.89
CA ILE A 549 -30.58 16.29 -19.19
C ILE A 549 -30.31 16.97 -17.85
N VAL A 550 -29.03 17.12 -17.49
CA VAL A 550 -28.60 17.79 -16.27
C VAL A 550 -28.39 19.27 -16.60
N THR A 551 -29.16 20.16 -15.98
CA THR A 551 -28.95 21.62 -16.08
C THR A 551 -28.26 22.12 -14.82
N MET A 552 -27.12 22.79 -14.96
CA MET A 552 -26.41 23.43 -13.85
C MET A 552 -27.10 24.76 -13.48
N ALA A 553 -27.02 25.15 -12.21
CA ALA A 553 -27.58 26.42 -11.77
C ALA A 553 -26.86 27.63 -12.37
N PRO A 554 -27.53 28.78 -12.58
CA PRO A 554 -26.87 30.03 -12.97
C PRO A 554 -25.84 30.52 -11.94
N SER A 555 -25.85 29.97 -10.72
CA SER A 555 -24.82 30.17 -9.70
C SER A 555 -23.55 29.33 -9.88
N SER A 556 -23.61 28.38 -10.81
CA SER A 556 -22.63 27.31 -11.05
C SER A 556 -22.20 27.36 -12.53
N GLY A 557 -22.01 28.57 -13.08
CA GLY A 557 -21.77 28.82 -14.51
C GLY A 557 -22.98 28.62 -15.44
N GLY A 558 -23.92 27.76 -15.08
CA GLY A 558 -25.07 27.39 -15.91
C GLY A 558 -24.70 26.38 -17.00
N GLY A 559 -25.49 26.35 -18.07
CA GLY A 559 -25.36 25.33 -19.12
C GLY A 559 -25.97 23.98 -18.73
N SER A 560 -25.83 22.99 -19.61
CA SER A 560 -26.43 21.67 -19.45
C SER A 560 -25.66 20.59 -20.20
N PHE A 561 -25.67 19.37 -19.66
CA PHE A 561 -25.10 18.19 -20.31
C PHE A 561 -26.10 17.02 -20.34
N THR A 562 -26.02 16.20 -21.39
CA THR A 562 -26.98 15.11 -21.64
C THR A 562 -26.30 13.76 -21.44
N ILE A 563 -26.84 12.95 -20.54
CA ILE A 563 -26.36 11.61 -20.21
C ILE A 563 -27.23 10.56 -20.93
N ARG A 564 -26.62 9.68 -21.73
CA ARG A 564 -27.23 8.46 -22.25
C ARG A 564 -27.06 7.34 -21.23
N LEU A 565 -28.16 6.80 -20.71
CA LEU A 565 -28.13 5.72 -19.70
C LEU A 565 -28.04 4.34 -20.33
N PHE A 566 -27.25 3.44 -19.73
CA PHE A 566 -26.99 2.10 -20.25
C PHE A 566 -28.04 1.07 -19.81
N ALA A 567 -29.31 1.30 -20.18
CA ALA A 567 -30.44 0.43 -19.84
C ALA A 567 -30.24 -1.05 -20.21
N GLY A 568 -29.50 -1.34 -21.30
CA GLY A 568 -29.16 -2.70 -21.74
C GLY A 568 -28.08 -3.41 -20.92
N GLU A 569 -27.38 -2.69 -20.03
CA GLU A 569 -26.34 -3.22 -19.14
C GLU A 569 -26.71 -3.07 -17.66
N ALA A 570 -27.17 -1.88 -17.24
CA ALA A 570 -27.54 -1.55 -15.86
C ALA A 570 -29.01 -1.09 -15.75
N PRO A 571 -30.01 -1.97 -15.99
CA PRO A 571 -31.43 -1.62 -15.96
C PRO A 571 -31.96 -1.19 -14.58
N ALA A 572 -31.51 -1.77 -13.46
CA ALA A 572 -31.99 -1.39 -12.13
C ALA A 572 -31.44 -0.02 -11.68
N THR A 573 -30.18 0.24 -12.00
CA THR A 573 -29.53 1.54 -11.91
C THR A 573 -30.28 2.56 -12.74
N THR A 574 -30.50 2.27 -14.03
CA THR A 574 -31.24 3.13 -14.95
C THR A 574 -32.64 3.45 -14.44
N ALA A 575 -33.38 2.45 -13.93
CA ALA A 575 -34.69 2.64 -13.33
C ALA A 575 -34.64 3.62 -12.15
N ARG A 576 -33.69 3.42 -11.22
CA ARG A 576 -33.49 4.27 -10.04
C ARG A 576 -33.12 5.71 -10.42
N LEU A 577 -32.20 5.91 -11.38
CA LEU A 577 -31.81 7.24 -11.84
C LEU A 577 -32.96 7.98 -12.52
N LEU A 578 -33.69 7.31 -13.43
CA LEU A 578 -34.86 7.87 -14.11
C LEU A 578 -36.00 8.18 -13.14
N ARG A 579 -36.20 7.32 -12.13
CA ARG A 579 -37.13 7.59 -11.03
C ARG A 579 -36.75 8.86 -10.29
N LEU A 580 -35.52 8.95 -9.80
CA LEU A 580 -35.06 10.05 -8.95
C LEU A 580 -35.05 11.39 -9.68
N ALA A 581 -34.76 11.41 -10.99
CA ALA A 581 -34.92 12.59 -11.82
C ALA A 581 -36.41 13.04 -11.89
N ARG A 582 -37.36 12.12 -12.13
CA ARG A 582 -38.81 12.43 -12.13
C ARG A 582 -39.35 12.82 -10.75
N GLU A 583 -38.82 12.23 -9.68
CA GLU A 583 -39.11 12.56 -8.28
C GLU A 583 -38.39 13.86 -7.83
N GLY A 584 -37.58 14.48 -8.71
CA GLY A 584 -36.94 15.79 -8.48
C GLY A 584 -35.73 15.77 -7.54
N PHE A 585 -35.24 14.59 -7.15
CA PHE A 585 -34.26 14.37 -6.10
C PHE A 585 -32.96 15.17 -6.27
N TYR A 586 -32.38 15.18 -7.48
CA TYR A 586 -31.12 15.87 -7.76
C TYR A 586 -31.25 17.40 -7.81
N ASN A 587 -32.45 17.96 -7.77
CA ASN A 587 -32.68 19.39 -7.98
C ASN A 587 -32.26 20.15 -6.71
N GLY A 588 -31.26 21.05 -6.84
CA GLY A 588 -30.64 21.74 -5.71
C GLY A 588 -29.58 20.91 -4.97
N HIS A 589 -29.28 19.67 -5.40
CA HIS A 589 -28.14 18.91 -4.89
C HIS A 589 -26.83 19.36 -5.57
N VAL A 590 -25.68 19.05 -4.95
CA VAL A 590 -24.38 19.58 -5.37
C VAL A 590 -23.41 18.49 -5.80
N PHE A 591 -22.30 18.91 -6.42
CA PHE A 591 -21.09 18.10 -6.60
C PHE A 591 -20.11 18.37 -5.48
N GLN A 592 -20.07 17.53 -4.44
CA GLN A 592 -19.28 17.81 -3.24
C GLN A 592 -17.76 17.60 -3.39
N ARG A 593 -17.32 16.79 -4.35
CA ARG A 593 -15.90 16.40 -4.51
C ARG A 593 -15.50 16.43 -5.97
N VAL A 594 -14.38 17.09 -6.27
CA VAL A 594 -13.81 17.16 -7.61
C VAL A 594 -12.30 16.91 -7.51
N GLU A 595 -11.82 15.90 -8.23
CA GLU A 595 -10.40 15.56 -8.32
C GLU A 595 -9.96 15.66 -9.78
N ALA A 596 -9.13 16.66 -10.08
CA ALA A 596 -8.64 16.93 -11.42
C ALA A 596 -7.83 15.73 -11.95
N ASN A 597 -8.11 15.34 -13.19
CA ASN A 597 -7.62 14.10 -13.81
C ASN A 597 -8.00 12.83 -13.02
N PHE A 598 -9.15 12.83 -12.32
CA PHE A 598 -9.81 11.67 -11.74
C PHE A 598 -11.35 11.82 -11.91
N VAL A 599 -12.15 11.87 -10.84
CA VAL A 599 -13.62 12.02 -10.89
C VAL A 599 -14.16 13.35 -10.31
N THR A 600 -15.33 13.75 -10.79
CA THR A 600 -16.27 14.66 -10.11
C THR A 600 -17.40 13.83 -9.50
N GLN A 601 -17.66 13.93 -8.20
CA GLN A 601 -18.71 13.19 -7.47
C GLN A 601 -19.80 14.15 -6.95
N GLY A 602 -21.07 13.76 -7.10
CA GLY A 602 -22.21 14.61 -6.75
C GLY A 602 -23.57 13.92 -6.75
N GLY A 603 -24.62 14.75 -6.65
CA GLY A 603 -26.02 14.31 -6.66
C GLY A 603 -26.50 13.74 -5.32
N GLY A 604 -25.72 13.89 -4.24
CA GLY A 604 -26.15 13.64 -2.87
C GLY A 604 -26.65 14.92 -2.18
N GLY A 605 -27.45 14.76 -1.14
CA GLY A 605 -27.90 15.88 -0.30
C GLY A 605 -26.78 16.39 0.63
N ASP A 606 -26.92 17.62 1.14
CA ASP A 606 -26.06 18.19 2.20
C ASP A 606 -24.54 18.23 1.88
N ALA A 607 -24.16 18.06 0.62
CA ALA A 607 -22.79 17.80 0.15
C ALA A 607 -22.14 16.53 0.78
N SER A 608 -22.95 15.59 1.26
CA SER A 608 -22.56 14.52 2.17
C SER A 608 -22.60 13.14 1.50
N GLU A 609 -21.54 12.33 1.67
CA GLU A 609 -21.48 10.96 1.13
C GLU A 609 -22.47 9.98 1.78
N TYR A 610 -23.17 10.41 2.83
CA TYR A 610 -24.13 9.62 3.61
C TYR A 610 -25.60 9.88 3.21
N VAL A 611 -25.87 10.84 2.31
CA VAL A 611 -27.23 11.36 2.00
C VAL A 611 -27.63 11.06 0.55
N GLY A 612 -27.98 9.78 0.31
CA GLY A 612 -28.56 9.29 -0.95
C GLY A 612 -30.06 8.94 -0.86
N ASP A 613 -30.56 8.22 -1.87
CA ASP A 613 -31.95 7.75 -2.06
C ASP A 613 -32.56 7.09 -0.81
N GLY A 614 -31.75 6.39 0.00
CA GLY A 614 -32.12 5.87 1.33
C GLY A 614 -31.88 4.37 1.46
N PRO A 615 -32.50 3.52 0.63
CA PRO A 615 -32.11 2.12 0.46
C PRO A 615 -30.86 2.00 -0.41
N PHE A 616 -30.00 1.02 -0.17
CA PHE A 616 -28.88 0.75 -1.08
C PHE A 616 -29.37 0.13 -2.41
N MET A 617 -28.61 0.34 -3.49
CA MET A 617 -28.70 -0.42 -4.74
C MET A 617 -27.56 -1.45 -4.83
N ARG A 618 -27.78 -2.47 -5.66
CA ARG A 618 -26.79 -3.52 -5.92
C ARG A 618 -26.03 -3.20 -7.20
N ASP A 619 -24.70 -3.38 -7.21
CA ASP A 619 -23.90 -2.86 -8.32
C ASP A 619 -24.00 -3.79 -9.54
N GLU A 620 -24.72 -3.34 -10.56
CA GLU A 620 -24.80 -3.90 -11.91
C GLU A 620 -23.49 -3.74 -12.71
N VAL A 621 -22.37 -4.17 -12.13
CA VAL A 621 -21.05 -4.25 -12.80
C VAL A 621 -21.19 -4.97 -14.16
N ALA A 622 -20.77 -4.30 -15.22
CA ALA A 622 -21.01 -4.69 -16.62
C ALA A 622 -19.70 -4.86 -17.42
N LEU A 623 -19.76 -4.73 -18.75
CA LEU A 623 -18.59 -4.76 -19.64
C LEU A 623 -18.05 -3.37 -19.98
N ARG A 624 -18.89 -2.32 -19.92
CA ARG A 624 -18.44 -0.94 -20.13
C ARG A 624 -17.48 -0.48 -19.04
N SER A 625 -16.36 0.07 -19.50
CA SER A 625 -15.29 0.61 -18.68
C SER A 625 -15.53 2.07 -18.26
N GLN A 626 -14.78 2.53 -17.28
CA GLN A 626 -14.94 3.82 -16.57
C GLN A 626 -14.08 4.92 -17.19
N PHE A 627 -14.41 5.20 -18.44
CA PHE A 627 -13.71 6.03 -19.42
C PHE A 627 -14.05 7.53 -19.31
N ARG A 628 -13.26 8.47 -19.85
CA ARG A 628 -13.60 9.91 -19.87
C ARG A 628 -15.02 10.15 -20.40
N GLY A 629 -15.76 11.04 -19.74
CA GLY A 629 -17.16 11.34 -20.06
C GLY A 629 -18.18 10.25 -19.71
N THR A 630 -17.77 9.07 -19.22
CA THR A 630 -18.71 8.10 -18.64
C THR A 630 -19.14 8.50 -17.23
N ILE A 631 -20.32 8.01 -16.81
CA ILE A 631 -20.84 8.19 -15.45
C ILE A 631 -20.90 6.87 -14.69
N GLY A 632 -20.61 6.92 -13.41
CA GLY A 632 -20.68 5.79 -12.50
C GLY A 632 -21.48 6.07 -11.23
N ILE A 633 -21.78 5.01 -10.49
CA ILE A 633 -22.47 5.09 -9.20
C ILE A 633 -21.45 5.10 -8.07
N SER A 634 -21.47 6.13 -7.22
CA SER A 634 -20.66 6.18 -6.02
C SER A 634 -21.21 5.19 -4.97
N ALA A 635 -20.30 4.50 -4.28
CA ALA A 635 -20.65 3.46 -3.30
C ALA A 635 -19.56 3.35 -2.21
N ARG A 636 -19.97 3.16 -0.96
CA ARG A 636 -19.09 3.01 0.21
C ARG A 636 -18.59 1.55 0.39
N GLY A 637 -18.59 0.79 -0.70
CA GLY A 637 -18.32 -0.65 -0.74
C GLY A 637 -19.27 -1.41 -1.66
N ARG A 638 -19.01 -2.70 -1.82
CA ARG A 638 -19.76 -3.59 -2.72
C ARG A 638 -21.25 -3.66 -2.37
N ASP A 639 -22.12 -3.46 -3.36
CA ASP A 639 -23.58 -3.49 -3.23
C ASP A 639 -24.13 -2.46 -2.21
N THR A 640 -23.51 -1.27 -2.16
CA THR A 640 -23.87 -0.11 -1.29
C THR A 640 -23.98 1.24 -2.01
N GLY A 641 -24.22 1.25 -3.33
CA GLY A 641 -24.54 2.50 -4.03
C GLY A 641 -25.84 3.12 -3.50
N ASP A 642 -25.96 4.45 -3.48
CA ASP A 642 -27.14 5.15 -2.95
C ASP A 642 -27.67 6.28 -3.87
N ALA A 643 -27.43 6.12 -5.18
CA ALA A 643 -27.76 7.03 -6.27
C ALA A 643 -26.95 8.34 -6.34
N GLN A 644 -25.95 8.55 -5.46
CA GLN A 644 -24.85 9.46 -5.76
C GLN A 644 -24.13 9.04 -7.05
N LEU A 645 -23.83 10.02 -7.89
CA LEU A 645 -23.14 9.84 -9.16
C LEU A 645 -21.68 10.27 -9.08
N TYR A 646 -20.85 9.73 -9.95
CA TYR A 646 -19.61 10.37 -10.35
C TYR A 646 -19.46 10.44 -11.87
N LEU A 647 -18.73 11.45 -12.33
CA LEU A 647 -18.41 11.74 -13.72
C LEU A 647 -16.90 11.56 -13.89
N ASN A 648 -16.49 10.80 -14.91
CA ASN A 648 -15.08 10.56 -15.21
C ASN A 648 -14.52 11.75 -16.01
N LEU A 649 -13.68 12.60 -15.38
CA LEU A 649 -12.97 13.73 -16.01
C LEU A 649 -11.68 13.26 -16.70
N ALA A 650 -10.90 12.48 -15.95
CA ALA A 650 -10.19 11.34 -16.50
C ALA A 650 -11.19 10.15 -16.46
N ASP A 651 -11.13 9.12 -17.29
CA ASP A 651 -10.01 8.17 -17.31
C ASP A 651 -9.79 7.55 -15.92
N ASN A 652 -10.73 6.68 -15.50
CA ASN A 652 -10.71 5.96 -14.21
C ASN A 652 -11.12 4.47 -14.25
N PRO A 653 -10.71 3.63 -15.22
CA PRO A 653 -10.94 2.18 -15.21
C PRO A 653 -10.22 1.41 -14.11
N ASN A 654 -9.54 2.10 -13.18
CA ASN A 654 -9.33 1.56 -11.83
C ASN A 654 -10.63 1.01 -11.23
N LEU A 655 -11.73 1.67 -11.59
CA LEU A 655 -13.10 1.40 -11.19
C LEU A 655 -13.77 0.30 -12.07
N ASP A 656 -13.12 -0.17 -13.15
CA ASP A 656 -13.62 -1.23 -14.03
C ASP A 656 -13.92 -2.51 -13.28
N HIS A 657 -15.18 -2.93 -13.37
CA HIS A 657 -15.74 -4.08 -12.68
C HIS A 657 -15.70 -4.04 -11.14
N GLU A 658 -15.27 -2.92 -10.57
CA GLU A 658 -15.50 -2.56 -9.17
C GLU A 658 -16.86 -1.86 -9.03
N TYR A 659 -17.12 -0.85 -9.88
CA TYR A 659 -18.32 0.00 -9.83
C TYR A 659 -19.25 -0.21 -11.04
N THR A 660 -20.49 0.28 -10.92
CA THR A 660 -21.45 0.30 -12.04
C THR A 660 -21.21 1.51 -12.94
N THR A 661 -20.96 1.24 -14.22
CA THR A 661 -20.99 2.24 -15.30
C THR A 661 -22.44 2.44 -15.72
N ALA A 662 -23.02 3.59 -15.41
CA ALA A 662 -24.46 3.85 -15.52
C ALA A 662 -24.87 4.53 -16.84
N GLY A 663 -23.93 5.23 -17.49
CA GLY A 663 -24.18 6.00 -18.71
C GLY A 663 -22.94 6.74 -19.21
N GLU A 664 -23.14 7.60 -20.18
CA GLU A 664 -22.11 8.44 -20.83
C GLU A 664 -22.67 9.82 -21.18
N ILE A 665 -21.82 10.84 -21.21
CA ILE A 665 -22.18 12.20 -21.61
C ILE A 665 -22.09 12.32 -23.14
N ILE A 666 -23.25 12.44 -23.80
CA ILE A 666 -23.37 12.54 -25.28
C ILE A 666 -23.43 13.99 -25.78
N SER A 667 -23.49 14.97 -24.87
CA SER A 667 -23.45 16.41 -25.18
C SER A 667 -23.12 17.20 -23.91
N GLY A 668 -22.37 18.30 -24.02
CA GLY A 668 -22.01 19.17 -22.89
C GLY A 668 -20.89 18.63 -21.99
N LEU A 669 -19.96 17.82 -22.51
CA LEU A 669 -18.82 17.32 -21.73
C LEU A 669 -17.96 18.46 -21.16
N ASP A 670 -17.85 19.58 -21.88
CA ASP A 670 -17.20 20.82 -21.45
C ASP A 670 -17.88 21.46 -20.23
N VAL A 671 -19.22 21.36 -20.13
CA VAL A 671 -19.98 21.78 -18.93
C VAL A 671 -19.66 20.87 -17.76
N ALA A 672 -19.59 19.55 -17.98
CA ALA A 672 -19.27 18.57 -16.94
C ALA A 672 -17.80 18.66 -16.44
N GLU A 673 -16.85 18.95 -17.34
CA GLU A 673 -15.45 19.23 -17.02
C GLU A 673 -15.23 20.62 -16.39
N GLY A 674 -16.22 21.50 -16.45
CA GLY A 674 -16.23 22.80 -15.78
C GLY A 674 -16.67 22.77 -14.31
N ILE A 675 -17.22 21.64 -13.83
CA ILE A 675 -17.81 21.51 -12.49
C ILE A 675 -16.75 21.59 -11.38
N LEU A 676 -17.04 22.38 -10.35
CA LEU A 676 -16.22 22.55 -9.15
C LEU A 676 -16.96 22.11 -7.86
N ALA A 677 -16.22 21.97 -6.76
CA ALA A 677 -16.75 21.42 -5.50
C ALA A 677 -17.74 22.39 -4.81
N GLY A 678 -19.02 22.02 -4.78
CA GLY A 678 -20.14 22.83 -4.29
C GLY A 678 -21.04 23.40 -5.39
N ASP A 679 -20.74 23.11 -6.67
CA ASP A 679 -21.62 23.50 -7.78
C ASP A 679 -22.97 22.78 -7.70
N VAL A 680 -24.04 23.57 -7.87
CA VAL A 680 -25.43 23.16 -7.70
C VAL A 680 -26.05 22.74 -9.04
N ILE A 681 -26.70 21.57 -9.05
CA ILE A 681 -27.60 21.11 -10.11
C ILE A 681 -28.92 21.89 -10.00
N ALA A 682 -29.35 22.61 -11.04
CA ALA A 682 -30.65 23.28 -11.03
C ALA A 682 -31.80 22.30 -11.19
N ARG A 683 -31.71 21.42 -12.20
CA ARG A 683 -32.68 20.34 -12.44
C ARG A 683 -32.09 19.20 -13.25
N VAL A 684 -32.63 18.01 -13.08
CA VAL A 684 -32.41 16.86 -13.97
C VAL A 684 -33.74 16.47 -14.62
N GLU A 685 -33.78 16.48 -15.95
CA GLU A 685 -34.96 16.16 -16.75
C GLU A 685 -34.78 14.81 -17.45
N VAL A 686 -35.88 14.11 -17.75
CA VAL A 686 -35.86 12.80 -18.43
C VAL A 686 -36.35 12.94 -19.88
N ASP A 687 -35.56 12.44 -20.83
CA ASP A 687 -35.92 12.34 -22.25
C ASP A 687 -36.21 10.86 -22.61
N GLU A 688 -37.48 10.56 -22.91
CA GLU A 688 -37.99 9.24 -23.35
C GLU A 688 -38.27 9.22 -24.86
N VAL A 689 -37.23 9.08 -25.68
CA VAL A 689 -37.39 8.98 -27.14
C VAL A 689 -37.97 7.62 -27.54
N GLY A 690 -39.10 7.62 -28.25
CA GLY A 690 -39.79 6.41 -28.70
C GLY A 690 -39.71 6.17 -30.22
N ALA A 691 -39.26 4.97 -30.59
CA ALA A 691 -39.31 4.39 -31.95
C ALA A 691 -38.29 4.97 -32.98
N PRO A 692 -38.00 4.26 -34.09
CA PRO A 692 -36.63 4.21 -34.62
C PRO A 692 -36.33 5.15 -35.80
N MET A 693 -35.11 5.69 -35.83
CA MET A 693 -34.51 6.23 -37.05
C MET A 693 -33.73 5.16 -37.81
N ARG A 694 -33.99 5.05 -39.12
CA ARG A 694 -33.09 4.37 -40.07
C ARG A 694 -31.98 5.33 -40.49
N GLY A 695 -30.75 4.85 -40.55
CA GLY A 695 -29.66 5.53 -41.26
C GLY A 695 -28.71 6.36 -40.40
N LEU A 696 -27.94 5.67 -39.56
CA LEU A 696 -26.60 6.09 -39.14
C LEU A 696 -25.68 4.87 -39.22
N ALA A 697 -24.43 5.07 -39.63
CA ALA A 697 -23.39 4.05 -39.57
C ALA A 697 -22.98 3.83 -38.09
N PRO A 698 -22.29 2.72 -37.75
CA PRO A 698 -21.76 2.54 -36.40
C PRO A 698 -20.80 3.69 -36.06
N PRO A 699 -20.84 4.25 -34.84
CA PRO A 699 -19.70 4.98 -34.31
C PRO A 699 -18.56 3.99 -34.05
N ASP A 700 -17.34 4.40 -34.37
CA ASP A 700 -16.14 3.73 -33.86
C ASP A 700 -15.91 4.25 -32.43
N ASP A 701 -16.19 3.41 -31.42
CA ASP A 701 -16.17 3.78 -29.99
C ASP A 701 -14.72 3.79 -29.42
N ASP A 702 -14.06 4.96 -29.47
CA ASP A 702 -12.75 5.26 -28.85
C ASP A 702 -12.77 5.26 -27.28
N GLU A 703 -11.57 5.45 -26.67
CA GLU A 703 -11.26 6.07 -25.36
C GLU A 703 -11.40 5.30 -23.98
N ASP A 704 -10.42 4.48 -23.46
CA ASP A 704 -9.66 4.66 -22.12
C ASP A 704 -9.35 3.64 -20.91
N GLU A 705 -8.14 2.99 -20.81
CA GLU A 705 -7.23 2.79 -19.57
C GLU A 705 -7.19 1.62 -18.43
N ASP A 706 -6.19 1.70 -17.48
CA ASP A 706 -5.95 1.62 -15.93
C ASP A 706 -6.58 0.68 -14.78
N ASP A 707 -6.30 0.88 -13.43
CA ASP A 707 -5.49 0.07 -12.39
C ASP A 707 -6.06 -0.58 -11.01
N ARG A 708 -5.22 -1.39 -10.28
CA ARG A 708 -5.07 -1.76 -8.80
C ARG A 708 -5.52 -3.09 -8.09
N VAL A 709 -4.55 -3.92 -7.61
CA VAL A 709 -4.21 -4.40 -6.21
C VAL A 709 -5.35 -4.75 -5.17
N ARG A 710 -5.38 -5.77 -4.26
CA ARG A 710 -4.55 -6.95 -3.79
C ARG A 710 -5.46 -8.20 -3.47
N ASP A 711 -5.44 -9.13 -2.48
CA ASP A 711 -4.62 -9.57 -1.29
C ASP A 711 -4.88 -11.10 -0.98
N ALA A 712 -4.29 -11.75 0.06
CA ALA A 712 -4.28 -13.24 0.18
C ALA A 712 -4.11 -13.96 1.58
N THR A 713 -4.59 -15.23 1.71
CA THR A 713 -4.76 -16.09 2.93
C THR A 713 -3.54 -16.88 3.48
N MET A 714 -3.27 -16.93 4.79
CA MET A 714 -2.07 -17.62 5.36
C MET A 714 -2.21 -19.15 5.49
N ALA A 715 -1.18 -19.90 5.07
CA ALA A 715 -1.14 -21.37 5.13
C ALA A 715 0.29 -21.91 5.39
N MET A 716 0.40 -23.07 6.03
CA MET A 716 1.65 -23.82 6.22
C MET A 716 1.88 -24.88 5.12
N PRO A 717 3.14 -25.27 4.84
CA PRO A 717 3.45 -26.46 4.09
C PRO A 717 3.35 -27.73 4.96
N GLN A 718 3.08 -28.87 4.32
CA GLN A 718 3.03 -30.18 4.95
C GLN A 718 4.39 -30.54 5.57
N GLY A 719 4.41 -31.03 6.81
CA GLY A 719 5.64 -31.36 7.54
C GLY A 719 6.28 -30.20 8.31
N ALA A 720 5.73 -28.99 8.24
CA ALA A 720 6.11 -27.88 9.13
C ALA A 720 5.58 -28.06 10.56
N ASP A 721 4.46 -28.77 10.69
CA ASP A 721 3.77 -29.13 11.93
C ASP A 721 4.64 -30.00 12.85
N GLY A 722 5.43 -30.93 12.28
CA GLY A 722 6.36 -31.78 13.02
C GLY A 722 7.50 -31.04 13.75
N VAL A 723 7.60 -29.72 13.58
CA VAL A 723 8.52 -28.84 14.34
C VAL A 723 7.82 -27.62 14.95
N GLU A 724 6.48 -27.57 14.99
CA GLU A 724 5.75 -26.45 15.61
C GLU A 724 5.53 -26.68 17.11
N GLN A 725 6.11 -25.79 17.92
CA GLN A 725 5.90 -25.74 19.36
C GLN A 725 4.62 -24.96 19.66
N THR A 726 3.52 -25.69 19.77
CA THR A 726 2.16 -25.21 20.07
C THR A 726 1.86 -25.03 21.58
N ALA A 727 2.88 -25.06 22.43
CA ALA A 727 2.76 -24.88 23.88
C ALA A 727 3.91 -24.04 24.46
N TYR A 728 3.62 -23.17 25.44
CA TYR A 728 4.65 -22.35 26.09
C TYR A 728 5.73 -23.19 26.77
N GLY A 729 6.94 -22.64 26.84
CA GLY A 729 8.01 -23.20 27.67
C GLY A 729 7.58 -23.30 29.14
N THR A 730 7.82 -24.45 29.75
CA THR A 730 7.43 -24.76 31.14
C THR A 730 8.45 -24.32 32.18
N GLY A 731 9.68 -24.04 31.77
CA GLY A 731 10.73 -23.48 32.62
C GLY A 731 10.52 -21.99 32.92
N PRO A 732 11.12 -21.46 34.00
CA PRO A 732 11.05 -20.04 34.29
C PRO A 732 11.63 -19.22 33.14
N ALA A 733 11.02 -18.06 32.87
CA ALA A 733 11.48 -17.13 31.84
C ALA A 733 12.90 -16.63 32.11
N ALA A 734 13.61 -16.21 31.05
CA ALA A 734 14.89 -15.53 31.20
C ALA A 734 14.71 -14.24 32.03
N ARG A 735 15.59 -13.99 33.01
CA ARG A 735 15.39 -12.90 33.97
C ARG A 735 15.73 -11.56 33.29
N MET A 736 14.72 -10.73 33.05
CA MET A 736 14.94 -9.35 32.62
C MET A 736 15.65 -8.58 33.76
N ILE A 737 16.82 -8.00 33.47
CA ILE A 737 17.65 -7.27 34.45
C ILE A 737 17.75 -5.76 34.15
N ALA A 738 17.39 -5.34 32.93
CA ALA A 738 17.23 -3.94 32.53
C ALA A 738 16.15 -3.84 31.46
N SER A 739 15.44 -2.70 31.40
CA SER A 739 14.46 -2.35 30.37
C SER A 739 14.27 -0.83 30.37
N PHE A 740 14.69 -0.16 29.29
CA PHE A 740 14.63 1.31 29.15
C PHE A 740 14.26 1.73 27.72
N ASP A 741 13.87 2.99 27.54
CA ASP A 741 13.44 3.52 26.25
C ASP A 741 14.64 3.87 25.35
N GLY A 742 14.59 3.43 24.10
CA GLY A 742 15.56 3.76 23.06
C GLY A 742 15.12 4.95 22.21
N LEU A 743 15.81 5.16 21.08
CA LEU A 743 15.48 6.15 20.05
C LEU A 743 14.04 5.94 19.55
N GLY A 744 13.16 6.93 19.74
CA GLY A 744 11.73 6.79 19.45
C GLY A 744 10.90 7.96 19.96
N VAL A 745 9.56 7.86 19.87
CA VAL A 745 8.66 8.90 20.39
C VAL A 745 8.84 9.06 21.90
N GLY A 746 9.05 10.30 22.33
CA GLY A 746 9.37 10.66 23.72
C GLY A 746 10.86 10.60 24.08
N PHE A 747 11.74 10.13 23.20
CA PHE A 747 13.18 10.13 23.46
C PHE A 747 13.75 11.55 23.52
N ASN A 748 14.42 11.86 24.62
CA ASN A 748 15.13 13.12 24.86
C ASN A 748 16.52 12.81 25.43
N GLY A 749 17.57 13.32 24.79
CA GLY A 749 18.97 13.16 25.21
C GLY A 749 19.72 14.49 25.26
N PRO A 750 21.04 14.49 25.55
CA PRO A 750 21.86 15.70 25.60
C PRO A 750 21.83 16.56 24.32
N SER A 751 21.53 15.96 23.16
CA SER A 751 21.36 16.66 21.89
C SER A 751 19.88 16.95 21.52
N GLY A 752 18.94 16.82 22.46
CA GLY A 752 17.51 17.10 22.28
C GLY A 752 16.66 15.88 21.88
N THR A 753 15.64 16.09 21.05
CA THR A 753 14.64 15.07 20.66
C THR A 753 14.95 14.38 19.33
N ALA A 754 14.67 13.08 19.22
CA ALA A 754 14.97 12.31 18.01
C ALA A 754 14.06 12.68 16.82
N THR A 755 14.65 12.80 15.61
CA THR A 755 13.89 12.81 14.35
C THR A 755 13.66 11.37 13.90
N LEU A 756 12.41 10.98 13.65
CA LEU A 756 12.04 9.59 13.34
C LEU A 756 11.67 9.41 11.85
N ARG A 757 11.87 8.20 11.33
CA ARG A 757 11.50 7.74 9.99
C ARG A 757 10.97 6.32 10.13
N ASN A 758 9.79 6.02 9.57
CA ASN A 758 9.27 4.65 9.48
C ASN A 758 9.62 4.04 8.10
N PRO A 759 9.91 2.72 8.00
CA PRO A 759 10.17 1.80 9.10
C PRO A 759 11.42 2.19 9.91
N SER A 760 11.52 1.69 11.15
CA SER A 760 12.73 1.83 11.97
C SER A 760 13.82 0.86 11.50
N ASP A 761 15.08 1.29 11.52
CA ASP A 761 16.23 0.39 11.30
C ASP A 761 16.97 0.16 12.63
N ASN A 762 16.37 -0.59 13.57
CA ASN A 762 16.98 -0.79 14.90
C ASN A 762 18.27 -1.61 14.83
N SER A 763 19.40 -0.97 15.16
CA SER A 763 20.68 -1.63 15.38
C SER A 763 21.21 -1.37 16.80
N LEU A 764 21.82 -2.41 17.39
CA LEU A 764 22.31 -2.41 18.76
C LEU A 764 23.73 -2.98 18.83
N GLY A 765 24.60 -2.29 19.55
CA GLY A 765 25.90 -2.80 19.97
C GLY A 765 26.07 -2.64 21.48
N VAL A 766 26.69 -3.61 22.13
CA VAL A 766 26.88 -3.64 23.59
C VAL A 766 28.33 -3.94 23.90
N GLY A 767 29.00 -3.00 24.56
CA GLY A 767 30.37 -3.14 25.05
C GLY A 767 30.41 -3.43 26.55
N PRO A 768 31.58 -3.29 27.19
CA PRO A 768 31.73 -3.47 28.63
C PRO A 768 30.88 -2.50 29.46
N ASP A 769 30.99 -1.20 29.18
CA ASP A 769 30.40 -0.10 29.97
C ASP A 769 29.33 0.72 29.22
N HIS A 770 29.12 0.45 27.93
CA HIS A 770 28.28 1.27 27.06
C HIS A 770 27.38 0.44 26.17
N ILE A 771 26.21 0.99 25.87
CA ILE A 771 25.28 0.49 24.85
C ILE A 771 25.15 1.58 23.78
N VAL A 772 25.21 1.20 22.52
CA VAL A 772 25.01 2.12 21.39
C VAL A 772 23.82 1.63 20.57
N GLN A 773 22.87 2.51 20.32
CA GLN A 773 21.76 2.27 19.41
C GLN A 773 21.89 3.18 18.19
N ILE A 774 21.62 2.63 17.02
CA ILE A 774 21.37 3.39 15.79
C ILE A 774 19.96 3.04 15.32
N VAL A 775 19.21 4.05 14.86
CA VAL A 775 17.92 3.87 14.18
C VAL A 775 17.88 4.75 12.93
N ASN A 776 17.79 4.10 11.77
CA ASN A 776 17.99 4.67 10.42
C ASN A 776 19.27 5.51 10.28
N SER A 777 19.18 6.78 10.69
CA SER A 777 20.13 7.86 10.43
C SER A 777 20.42 8.70 11.69
N ARG A 778 20.08 8.13 12.87
CA ARG A 778 20.20 8.72 14.20
C ARG A 778 20.90 7.75 15.14
N MET A 779 21.80 8.25 15.99
CA MET A 779 22.53 7.46 16.99
C MET A 779 22.43 8.03 18.40
N ALA A 780 22.51 7.16 19.40
CA ALA A 780 22.64 7.49 20.82
C ALA A 780 23.56 6.50 21.55
N VAL A 781 24.22 6.97 22.60
CA VAL A 781 25.03 6.16 23.53
C VAL A 781 24.39 6.23 24.92
N PHE A 782 24.30 5.09 25.58
CA PHE A 782 23.73 4.92 26.91
C PHE A 782 24.76 4.31 27.86
N THR A 783 24.63 4.61 29.15
CA THR A 783 25.34 3.88 30.20
C THR A 783 24.92 2.41 30.23
N LYS A 784 25.84 1.57 30.67
CA LYS A 784 25.58 0.20 31.09
C LYS A 784 26.28 -0.01 32.43
N ALA A 785 25.58 -0.60 33.39
CA ALA A 785 26.15 -0.95 34.69
C ALA A 785 27.39 -1.85 34.48
N GLY A 786 28.55 -1.38 34.94
CA GLY A 786 29.85 -1.93 34.59
C GLY A 786 30.98 -1.36 35.45
N ALA A 787 32.16 -1.17 34.88
CA ALA A 787 33.31 -0.59 35.59
C ALA A 787 33.28 0.94 35.60
N LYS A 788 32.73 1.58 34.56
CA LYS A 788 32.69 3.05 34.43
C LYS A 788 31.38 3.70 34.90
N HIS A 789 30.26 2.98 34.91
CA HIS A 789 28.94 3.50 35.32
C HIS A 789 28.24 2.55 36.29
N PRO A 790 27.62 3.04 37.39
CA PRO A 790 26.89 2.17 38.31
C PRO A 790 25.49 1.80 37.81
N GLU A 791 24.88 2.59 36.91
CA GLU A 791 23.54 2.37 36.37
C GLU A 791 23.49 2.14 34.84
N THR A 792 22.45 1.45 34.38
CA THR A 792 22.16 1.19 32.96
C THR A 792 21.10 2.15 32.43
N GLY A 793 21.25 2.59 31.18
CA GLY A 793 20.18 3.24 30.40
C GLY A 793 20.11 4.76 30.49
N ARG A 794 21.03 5.43 31.22
CA ARG A 794 21.15 6.89 31.15
C ARG A 794 21.77 7.29 29.82
N VAL A 795 21.15 8.21 29.09
CA VAL A 795 21.69 8.74 27.83
C VAL A 795 22.95 9.57 28.12
N LEU A 796 24.07 9.20 27.49
CA LEU A 796 25.34 9.92 27.53
C LEU A 796 25.53 10.83 26.32
N TYR A 797 25.02 10.40 25.16
CA TYR A 797 25.20 11.05 23.87
C TYR A 797 24.00 10.79 22.97
N GLY A 798 23.68 11.72 22.08
CA GLY A 798 22.53 11.62 21.18
C GLY A 798 21.32 12.44 21.63
N PRO A 799 20.26 12.46 20.81
CA PRO A 799 20.15 11.86 19.48
C PRO A 799 20.84 12.76 18.44
N VAL A 800 21.79 12.21 17.68
CA VAL A 800 22.51 12.96 16.62
C VAL A 800 22.46 12.23 15.30
N GLU A 801 22.83 12.91 14.22
CA GLU A 801 23.00 12.28 12.90
C GLU A 801 24.16 11.28 12.92
N THR A 802 24.00 10.08 12.34
CA THR A 802 25.06 9.07 12.27
C THR A 802 26.31 9.56 11.54
N ARG A 803 26.17 10.52 10.61
CA ARG A 803 27.34 11.14 9.96
C ARG A 803 28.25 11.96 10.88
N THR A 804 27.89 12.18 12.14
CA THR A 804 28.79 12.82 13.13
C THR A 804 30.10 12.05 13.32
N VAL A 805 30.09 10.72 13.12
CA VAL A 805 31.29 9.87 13.13
C VAL A 805 32.28 10.27 12.02
N TRP A 806 31.79 10.70 10.86
CA TRP A 806 32.61 11.04 9.68
C TRP A 806 33.12 12.50 9.69
N ARG A 807 32.91 13.27 10.77
CA ARG A 807 33.28 14.70 10.80
C ARG A 807 34.79 14.91 10.59
N GLY A 808 35.16 15.75 9.65
CA GLY A 808 36.55 16.02 9.26
C GLY A 808 37.22 14.91 8.42
N PHE A 809 36.49 13.89 7.97
CA PHE A 809 37.03 12.85 7.09
C PHE A 809 36.97 13.27 5.60
N GLY A 810 35.98 14.09 5.23
CA GLY A 810 35.61 14.33 3.84
C GLY A 810 34.90 13.13 3.21
N GLY A 811 35.05 12.97 1.89
CA GLY A 811 34.38 11.90 1.13
C GLY A 811 32.86 12.09 1.08
N LEU A 812 32.16 11.06 0.61
CA LEU A 812 30.71 10.97 0.66
C LEU A 812 30.21 10.70 2.08
N CYS A 813 30.99 9.97 2.90
CA CYS A 813 30.65 9.65 4.28
C CYS A 813 30.33 10.89 5.12
N GLU A 814 31.12 11.97 5.05
CA GLU A 814 30.81 13.21 5.77
C GLU A 814 29.66 14.02 5.13
N GLN A 815 29.55 13.98 3.80
CA GLN A 815 28.61 14.82 3.05
C GLN A 815 27.16 14.35 3.11
N ARG A 816 26.91 13.05 3.33
CA ARG A 816 25.59 12.41 3.21
C ARG A 816 25.19 11.74 4.54
N ASN A 817 23.91 11.84 4.92
CA ASN A 817 23.35 11.11 6.06
C ASN A 817 22.24 10.16 5.53
N SER A 818 22.57 8.89 5.32
CA SER A 818 21.62 7.87 4.85
C SER A 818 20.82 7.24 6.00
N GLY A 819 19.81 6.43 5.65
CA GLY A 819 19.26 5.42 6.56
C GLY A 819 20.20 4.23 6.75
N ASP A 820 19.69 3.18 7.39
CA ASP A 820 20.30 1.84 7.41
C ASP A 820 21.75 1.79 7.92
N ALA A 821 22.14 2.73 8.80
CA ALA A 821 23.42 2.69 9.49
C ALA A 821 23.37 1.67 10.64
N VAL A 822 24.46 0.91 10.82
CA VAL A 822 24.52 -0.26 11.71
C VAL A 822 25.71 -0.17 12.65
N VAL A 823 25.53 -0.60 13.90
CA VAL A 823 26.59 -0.68 14.91
C VAL A 823 26.85 -2.14 15.34
N ARG A 824 28.11 -2.44 15.65
CA ARG A 824 28.58 -3.69 16.26
C ARG A 824 29.60 -3.41 17.35
N TYR A 825 29.70 -4.35 18.29
CA TYR A 825 30.84 -4.44 19.18
C TYR A 825 31.77 -5.57 18.72
N ASP A 826 32.98 -5.22 18.29
CA ASP A 826 34.06 -6.16 18.02
C ASP A 826 34.68 -6.58 19.35
N GLN A 827 34.05 -7.55 20.00
CA GLN A 827 34.49 -8.17 21.25
C GLN A 827 35.84 -8.92 21.13
N LEU A 828 36.35 -9.17 19.92
CA LEU A 828 37.66 -9.77 19.67
C LEU A 828 38.80 -8.74 19.68
N ALA A 829 38.48 -7.45 19.54
CA ALA A 829 39.43 -6.35 19.63
C ALA A 829 39.10 -5.30 20.70
N ASP A 830 37.96 -5.45 21.39
CA ASP A 830 37.42 -4.50 22.36
C ASP A 830 37.14 -3.12 21.71
N ARG A 831 36.42 -3.11 20.57
CA ARG A 831 36.17 -1.93 19.72
C ARG A 831 34.72 -1.80 19.26
N TRP A 832 34.31 -0.58 18.92
CA TRP A 832 33.09 -0.25 18.22
C TRP A 832 33.30 -0.18 16.71
N LEU A 833 32.43 -0.86 15.96
CA LEU A 833 32.32 -0.77 14.50
C LEU A 833 31.00 -0.08 14.15
N VAL A 834 31.07 1.03 13.42
CA VAL A 834 29.90 1.70 12.82
C VAL A 834 30.03 1.65 11.31
N ILE A 835 28.97 1.20 10.65
CA ILE A 835 28.87 1.11 9.19
C ILE A 835 27.73 2.00 8.70
N SER A 836 27.91 2.64 7.55
CA SER A 836 26.89 3.49 6.93
C SER A 836 26.89 3.33 5.41
N PRO A 837 25.79 2.86 4.80
CA PRO A 837 25.64 2.88 3.34
C PRO A 837 25.47 4.33 2.86
N ILE A 838 25.87 4.63 1.62
CA ILE A 838 25.59 5.94 0.99
C ILE A 838 24.60 5.73 -0.16
N PHE A 839 23.33 6.08 0.09
CA PHE A 839 22.21 5.88 -0.83
C PHE A 839 22.07 6.93 -1.95
N SER A 840 22.89 7.98 -1.93
CA SER A 840 23.09 8.85 -3.08
C SER A 840 24.37 8.46 -3.80
N ARG A 841 24.34 8.39 -5.13
CA ARG A 841 25.57 8.38 -5.93
C ARG A 841 26.44 9.60 -5.58
N GLY A 842 27.74 9.50 -5.80
CA GLY A 842 28.70 10.61 -5.70
C GLY A 842 29.07 11.22 -7.06
N PRO A 843 29.92 12.27 -7.07
CA PRO A 843 30.48 12.82 -8.30
C PRO A 843 31.18 11.71 -9.09
N ARG A 844 30.98 11.66 -10.41
CA ARG A 844 31.60 10.60 -11.22
C ARG A 844 33.13 10.72 -11.20
N ARG A 845 33.79 9.66 -10.74
CA ARG A 845 35.24 9.57 -10.58
C ARG A 845 35.88 8.84 -11.78
N PRO A 846 37.16 9.08 -12.13
CA PRO A 846 37.82 8.40 -13.25
C PRO A 846 37.89 6.87 -13.08
N ASP A 847 37.87 6.42 -11.83
CA ASP A 847 37.92 5.05 -11.33
C ASP A 847 36.53 4.51 -10.91
N ASP A 848 35.44 5.10 -11.42
CA ASP A 848 34.08 4.54 -11.29
C ASP A 848 33.82 3.45 -12.33
N GLU A 849 34.25 2.24 -11.98
CA GLU A 849 34.13 1.02 -12.80
C GLU A 849 32.72 0.39 -12.79
N ALA A 850 32.47 -0.48 -13.77
CA ALA A 850 31.27 -1.31 -13.82
C ALA A 850 31.25 -2.38 -12.69
N PRO A 851 30.05 -2.90 -12.32
CA PRO A 851 29.92 -4.04 -11.41
C PRO A 851 30.75 -5.25 -11.88
N PRO A 852 31.31 -6.05 -10.95
CA PRO A 852 31.97 -7.30 -11.30
C PRO A 852 30.97 -8.31 -11.87
N ALA A 853 31.47 -9.25 -12.69
CA ALA A 853 30.66 -10.38 -13.14
C ALA A 853 30.23 -11.25 -11.94
N PRO A 854 29.00 -11.82 -11.94
CA PRO A 854 28.54 -12.67 -10.86
C PRO A 854 29.48 -13.86 -10.59
N GLY A 855 29.70 -14.15 -9.30
CA GLY A 855 30.64 -15.18 -8.82
C GLY A 855 32.11 -14.76 -8.77
N VAL A 856 32.52 -13.69 -9.47
CA VAL A 856 33.91 -13.21 -9.48
C VAL A 856 34.14 -12.23 -8.33
N ALA A 857 35.16 -12.49 -7.51
CA ALA A 857 35.60 -11.55 -6.49
C ALA A 857 36.35 -10.36 -7.13
N LYS A 858 36.10 -9.16 -6.63
CA LYS A 858 36.77 -7.94 -7.09
C LYS A 858 37.10 -7.03 -5.92
N ARG A 859 38.31 -6.46 -5.92
CA ARG A 859 38.73 -5.45 -4.94
C ARG A 859 37.91 -4.16 -5.14
N SER A 860 37.32 -3.65 -4.07
CA SER A 860 36.57 -2.38 -4.09
C SER A 860 37.52 -1.21 -4.27
N VAL A 861 37.09 -0.23 -5.06
CA VAL A 861 37.83 1.02 -5.23
C VAL A 861 37.77 1.83 -3.93
N ILE A 862 38.87 2.50 -3.58
CA ILE A 862 38.98 3.35 -2.39
C ILE A 862 38.30 4.70 -2.65
N GLY A 863 37.29 5.07 -1.85
CA GLY A 863 36.59 6.34 -2.00
C GLY A 863 37.43 7.53 -1.52
N ARG A 864 38.18 7.35 -0.43
CA ARG A 864 39.01 8.41 0.17
C ARG A 864 40.50 8.09 0.09
N SER A 865 41.21 8.75 -0.82
CA SER A 865 42.68 8.70 -0.88
C SER A 865 43.29 9.14 0.47
N GLY A 866 44.30 8.39 0.92
CA GLY A 866 44.95 8.58 2.23
C GLY A 866 44.19 8.00 3.44
N GLN A 867 43.09 7.26 3.25
CA GLN A 867 42.36 6.65 4.36
C GLN A 867 43.20 5.60 5.13
N PRO A 868 43.07 5.52 6.47
CA PRO A 868 42.06 6.22 7.29
C PRO A 868 42.41 7.65 7.70
N GLY A 869 43.64 8.10 7.46
CA GLY A 869 44.18 9.30 8.09
C GLY A 869 44.31 9.15 9.60
N LYS A 870 44.34 10.26 10.32
CA LYS A 870 44.38 10.28 11.79
C LYS A 870 43.02 9.87 12.37
N ALA A 871 43.05 9.12 13.47
CA ALA A 871 41.85 8.85 14.27
C ALA A 871 41.38 10.15 14.96
N GLU A 872 40.13 10.55 14.71
CA GLU A 872 39.53 11.75 15.30
C GLU A 872 38.38 11.38 16.24
N ALA A 873 38.14 12.23 17.24
CA ALA A 873 37.10 12.04 18.25
C ALA A 873 35.68 12.12 17.67
N LEU A 874 34.72 11.44 18.30
CA LEU A 874 33.31 11.57 17.95
C LEU A 874 32.85 13.02 18.11
N TYR A 875 32.41 13.64 17.02
CA TYR A 875 31.97 15.04 17.03
C TYR A 875 30.65 15.20 17.79
N SER A 876 30.73 15.72 19.02
CA SER A 876 29.58 16.16 19.79
C SER A 876 29.07 17.50 19.26
N PRO A 877 27.87 17.58 18.64
CA PRO A 877 27.25 18.86 18.35
C PRO A 877 26.85 19.56 19.66
N PRO A 878 26.87 20.90 19.70
CA PRO A 878 26.32 21.64 20.84
C PRO A 878 24.82 21.30 21.01
N PRO A 879 24.27 21.40 22.24
CA PRO A 879 22.84 21.26 22.46
C PRO A 879 22.04 22.20 21.55
N PRO A 880 20.88 21.78 21.03
CA PRO A 880 20.07 22.64 20.18
C PRO A 880 19.57 23.85 20.98
N THR A 881 20.16 25.02 20.74
CA THR A 881 19.54 26.31 21.09
C THR A 881 18.10 26.31 20.56
N PRO A 882 17.12 26.88 21.30
CA PRO A 882 15.77 27.06 20.80
C PRO A 882 15.86 27.77 19.44
N ALA A 883 15.38 27.11 18.39
CA ALA A 883 15.73 27.49 17.03
C ALA A 883 15.28 28.94 16.75
N PRO A 884 16.20 29.83 16.31
CA PRO A 884 15.80 31.14 15.80
C PRO A 884 14.76 30.96 14.70
N VAL A 885 13.77 31.85 14.64
CA VAL A 885 12.76 31.86 13.57
C VAL A 885 13.51 31.95 12.23
N ALA A 886 13.46 30.87 11.45
CA ALA A 886 14.33 30.69 10.30
C ALA A 886 14.03 31.74 9.21
N THR A 887 14.95 32.68 9.03
CA THR A 887 14.84 33.74 8.02
C THR A 887 14.79 33.14 6.61
N PRO A 888 13.77 33.44 5.79
CA PRO A 888 13.75 33.01 4.38
C PRO A 888 14.81 33.79 3.61
N GLY A 889 15.83 33.13 3.06
CA GLY A 889 16.84 33.82 2.22
C GLY A 889 18.25 33.24 2.18
N ALA A 890 18.42 31.92 2.08
CA ALA A 890 19.74 31.32 1.80
C ALA A 890 19.60 30.01 0.99
N ALA A 891 19.78 30.10 -0.34
CA ALA A 891 19.80 28.92 -1.19
C ALA A 891 21.04 28.07 -0.88
N ARG A 892 20.86 26.82 -0.44
CA ARG A 892 21.96 25.87 -0.34
C ARG A 892 22.42 25.51 -1.76
N PRO A 893 23.73 25.55 -2.09
CA PRO A 893 24.20 25.30 -3.45
C PRO A 893 23.70 23.96 -4.00
N VAL A 894 23.19 24.00 -5.24
CA VAL A 894 22.82 22.79 -5.97
C VAL A 894 24.11 22.13 -6.44
N ALA A 895 24.64 21.21 -5.62
CA ALA A 895 25.72 20.34 -6.04
C ALA A 895 25.33 19.61 -7.35
N PRO A 896 26.29 19.29 -8.24
CA PRO A 896 26.01 18.57 -9.48
C PRO A 896 25.17 17.31 -9.26
N ARG A 897 24.44 16.87 -10.29
CA ARG A 897 23.77 15.55 -10.25
C ARG A 897 24.81 14.44 -10.40
N ASP A 898 25.41 14.12 -9.27
CA ASP A 898 26.23 12.95 -8.95
C ASP A 898 25.79 11.70 -9.74
N SER A 899 26.61 11.31 -10.72
CA SER A 899 26.39 10.21 -11.66
C SER A 899 27.44 9.10 -11.55
N GLY A 900 28.22 9.13 -10.47
CA GLY A 900 29.22 8.13 -10.13
C GLY A 900 28.65 6.92 -9.41
N ALA A 901 29.53 6.25 -8.67
CA ALA A 901 29.16 5.15 -7.79
C ALA A 901 28.51 5.63 -6.48
N TYR A 902 27.85 4.70 -5.78
CA TYR A 902 27.52 4.80 -4.36
C TYR A 902 28.77 4.53 -3.49
N ALA A 903 28.64 4.55 -2.17
CA ALA A 903 29.72 4.16 -1.26
C ALA A 903 29.22 3.38 -0.03
N MET A 904 30.17 2.74 0.66
CA MET A 904 30.01 2.11 1.95
C MET A 904 31.08 2.64 2.90
N CYS A 905 30.68 3.10 4.08
CA CYS A 905 31.56 3.72 5.06
C CYS A 905 31.75 2.81 6.27
N TYR A 906 32.99 2.64 6.72
CA TYR A 906 33.37 1.84 7.91
C TYR A 906 34.17 2.69 8.90
N ALA A 907 33.72 2.77 10.15
CA ALA A 907 34.38 3.47 11.24
C ALA A 907 34.67 2.47 12.37
N VAL A 908 35.94 2.39 12.76
CA VAL A 908 36.44 1.50 13.81
C VAL A 908 37.06 2.36 14.90
N SER A 909 36.54 2.28 16.13
CA SER A 909 37.08 3.04 17.26
C SER A 909 38.52 2.63 17.58
N THR A 910 39.24 3.45 18.32
CA THR A 910 40.58 3.14 18.88
C THR A 910 40.54 2.45 20.25
N SER A 911 39.38 2.40 20.91
CA SER A 911 39.18 1.82 22.25
C SER A 911 37.74 1.36 22.48
N ASN A 912 37.42 0.83 23.66
CA ASN A 912 36.06 0.47 24.06
C ASN A 912 35.14 1.66 24.41
N ASP A 913 35.64 2.90 24.29
CA ASP A 913 34.82 4.10 24.41
C ASP A 913 34.19 4.49 23.06
N PRO A 914 32.85 4.42 22.89
CA PRO A 914 32.18 4.82 21.66
C PRO A 914 32.17 6.35 21.46
N MET A 915 32.56 7.13 22.46
CA MET A 915 32.75 8.58 22.35
C MET A 915 34.23 8.95 22.10
N GLY A 916 35.12 7.94 22.02
CA GLY A 916 36.53 8.09 21.71
C GLY A 916 36.84 8.42 20.25
N THR A 917 38.06 8.09 19.80
CA THR A 917 38.51 8.37 18.43
C THR A 917 38.29 7.20 17.47
N TYR A 918 38.09 7.49 16.18
CA TYR A 918 37.76 6.49 15.14
C TYR A 918 38.69 6.57 13.92
N TYR A 919 39.22 5.42 13.49
CA TYR A 919 39.73 5.19 12.12
C TYR A 919 38.55 5.02 11.16
N ARG A 920 38.62 5.59 9.96
CA ARG A 920 37.47 5.74 9.06
C ARG A 920 37.85 5.42 7.62
N TYR A 921 36.97 4.73 6.90
CA TYR A 921 37.22 4.19 5.57
C TYR A 921 35.98 4.37 4.69
N GLU A 922 36.19 4.72 3.43
CA GLU A 922 35.18 4.78 2.37
C GLU A 922 35.57 3.79 1.27
N PHE A 923 34.66 2.86 0.96
CA PHE A 923 34.81 1.93 -0.17
C PHE A 923 33.66 2.14 -1.16
N VAL A 924 33.98 2.07 -2.44
CA VAL A 924 33.06 2.43 -3.53
C VAL A 924 32.08 1.28 -3.80
N ARG A 925 30.87 1.63 -4.28
CA ARG A 925 29.78 0.70 -4.58
C ARG A 925 29.16 1.02 -5.94
N PRO A 926 29.44 0.25 -7.03
CA PRO A 926 28.82 0.51 -8.33
C PRO A 926 27.31 0.20 -8.34
N LEU A 927 26.88 -0.72 -7.48
CA LEU A 927 25.49 -1.12 -7.24
C LEU A 927 24.96 -0.51 -5.92
N PHE A 928 23.67 -0.20 -5.86
CA PHE A 928 23.00 0.37 -4.68
C PHE A 928 23.16 -0.55 -3.45
N PRO A 929 23.77 -0.12 -2.34
CA PRO A 929 24.17 -1.02 -1.25
C PRO A 929 23.14 -1.06 -0.12
N ASP A 930 21.95 -1.57 -0.42
CA ASP A 930 20.79 -1.61 0.49
C ASP A 930 20.88 -2.71 1.56
N TYR A 931 20.10 -2.58 2.63
CA TYR A 931 19.89 -3.59 3.67
C TYR A 931 21.19 -4.23 4.27
N PRO A 932 22.17 -3.40 4.70
CA PRO A 932 23.47 -3.84 5.23
C PRO A 932 23.35 -4.63 6.53
N ARG A 933 23.99 -5.81 6.61
CA ARG A 933 23.94 -6.69 7.80
C ARG A 933 25.34 -7.19 8.21
N PRO A 934 26.20 -6.29 8.72
CA PRO A 934 27.60 -6.61 9.04
C PRO A 934 27.78 -7.70 10.09
N ALA A 935 28.92 -8.37 9.97
CA ALA A 935 29.40 -9.45 10.82
C ALA A 935 30.90 -9.31 11.13
N VAL A 936 31.30 -9.64 12.35
CA VAL A 936 32.70 -9.68 12.79
C VAL A 936 33.24 -11.10 12.65
N TRP A 937 34.29 -11.28 11.85
CA TRP A 937 35.07 -12.52 11.74
C TRP A 937 36.56 -12.21 12.00
N PRO A 938 37.43 -13.18 12.36
CA PRO A 938 38.79 -12.85 12.80
C PRO A 938 39.65 -12.16 11.74
N ASP A 939 39.51 -12.54 10.47
CA ASP A 939 40.28 -12.09 9.30
C ASP A 939 39.67 -10.89 8.55
N GLY A 940 38.40 -10.55 8.81
CA GLY A 940 37.70 -9.51 8.07
C GLY A 940 36.38 -9.05 8.70
N TYR A 941 36.00 -7.81 8.37
CA TYR A 941 34.64 -7.31 8.61
C TYR A 941 33.79 -7.66 7.39
N TYR A 942 32.88 -8.60 7.56
CA TYR A 942 32.02 -9.08 6.48
C TYR A 942 30.74 -8.24 6.42
N LEU A 943 30.29 -7.94 5.20
CA LEU A 943 29.10 -7.13 4.96
C LEU A 943 28.35 -7.61 3.71
N PRO A 944 27.18 -8.26 3.89
CA PRO A 944 26.23 -8.48 2.83
C PRO A 944 25.28 -7.28 2.69
N THR A 945 25.01 -6.92 1.44
CA THR A 945 24.04 -5.88 1.04
C THR A 945 23.20 -6.38 -0.15
N SER A 946 22.06 -5.75 -0.38
CA SER A 946 21.10 -6.03 -1.45
C SER A 946 21.12 -4.92 -2.49
N THR A 947 20.91 -5.23 -3.76
CA THR A 947 21.01 -4.22 -4.82
C THR A 947 19.80 -4.24 -5.75
N GLY A 948 19.60 -3.13 -6.45
CA GLY A 948 18.82 -3.11 -7.69
C GLY A 948 18.29 -1.73 -8.07
N ASP A 949 19.00 -1.04 -8.96
CA ASP A 949 18.40 0.05 -9.75
C ASP A 949 17.52 -0.56 -10.88
N ASP A 950 17.98 -1.65 -11.53
CA ASP A 950 17.25 -2.38 -12.60
C ASP A 950 17.14 -3.91 -12.40
N VAL A 951 18.04 -4.54 -11.63
CA VAL A 951 18.09 -6.00 -11.40
C VAL A 951 18.37 -6.29 -9.93
N ILE A 952 17.64 -7.25 -9.34
CA ILE A 952 17.85 -7.69 -7.96
C ILE A 952 19.03 -8.66 -7.89
N GLU A 953 20.18 -8.15 -7.48
CA GLU A 953 21.35 -8.94 -7.10
C GLU A 953 21.61 -8.81 -5.60
N LYS A 954 22.41 -9.73 -5.05
CA LYS A 954 22.96 -9.61 -3.71
C LYS A 954 24.47 -9.58 -3.84
N HIS A 955 25.15 -8.87 -2.94
CA HIS A 955 26.60 -8.96 -2.86
C HIS A 955 27.04 -9.15 -1.41
N THR A 956 28.14 -9.88 -1.23
CA THR A 956 28.82 -10.05 0.05
C THR A 956 30.23 -9.48 -0.12
N CYS A 957 30.60 -8.59 0.78
CA CYS A 957 31.90 -7.93 0.81
C CYS A 957 32.64 -8.27 2.10
N VAL A 958 33.96 -8.14 2.08
CA VAL A 958 34.83 -8.27 3.26
C VAL A 958 35.88 -7.16 3.24
N ALA A 959 36.05 -6.45 4.37
CA ALA A 959 37.07 -5.43 4.56
C ALA A 959 38.17 -5.90 5.52
N ASP A 960 39.42 -5.49 5.29
CA ASP A 960 40.61 -5.94 6.05
C ASP A 960 40.60 -5.42 7.49
N ARG A 961 39.95 -6.19 8.36
CA ARG A 961 39.82 -5.94 9.80
C ARG A 961 41.18 -5.77 10.48
N THR A 962 42.19 -6.54 10.07
CA THR A 962 43.51 -6.52 10.71
C THR A 962 44.20 -5.17 10.53
N ARG A 963 44.13 -4.60 9.32
CA ARG A 963 44.61 -3.25 9.04
C ARG A 963 43.72 -2.17 9.66
N MET A 964 42.40 -2.35 9.59
CA MET A 964 41.43 -1.38 10.11
C MET A 964 41.55 -1.15 11.61
N LEU A 965 41.88 -2.19 12.39
CA LEU A 965 42.11 -2.11 13.82
C LEU A 965 43.41 -1.37 14.21
N ARG A 966 44.38 -1.30 13.30
CA ARG A 966 45.67 -0.60 13.49
C ARG A 966 45.66 0.84 12.95
N GLY A 967 44.64 1.22 12.19
CA GLY A 967 44.63 2.46 11.42
C GLY A 967 45.50 2.41 10.15
N GLU A 968 45.78 1.23 9.63
CA GLU A 968 46.54 1.04 8.39
C GLU A 968 45.62 1.20 7.15
N PRO A 969 46.16 1.57 5.97
CA PRO A 969 45.40 1.56 4.72
C PRO A 969 44.89 0.17 4.36
N ALA A 970 43.56 0.01 4.48
CA ALA A 970 42.84 -1.24 4.32
C ALA A 970 42.19 -1.36 2.94
N THR A 971 41.98 -2.60 2.49
CA THR A 971 41.23 -2.90 1.27
C THR A 971 39.97 -3.68 1.58
N GLU A 972 39.06 -3.74 0.60
CA GLU A 972 37.82 -4.49 0.67
C GLU A 972 37.66 -5.30 -0.63
N GLN A 973 37.00 -6.44 -0.56
CA GLN A 973 36.72 -7.32 -1.70
C GLN A 973 35.25 -7.74 -1.70
N CYS A 974 34.58 -7.67 -2.85
CA CYS A 974 33.16 -7.98 -3.00
C CYS A 974 32.94 -9.08 -4.05
N VAL A 975 31.96 -9.96 -3.78
CA VAL A 975 31.44 -10.98 -4.71
C VAL A 975 29.96 -10.70 -4.96
N VAL A 976 29.54 -10.63 -6.22
CA VAL A 976 28.12 -10.56 -6.60
C VAL A 976 27.56 -11.99 -6.70
N VAL A 977 26.42 -12.23 -6.04
CA VAL A 977 25.75 -13.52 -5.96
C VAL A 977 24.37 -13.39 -6.63
N PRO A 978 24.16 -14.01 -7.80
CA PRO A 978 23.00 -13.73 -8.64
C PRO A 978 21.76 -14.50 -8.17
N GLY A 979 20.62 -13.83 -8.12
CA GLY A 979 19.31 -14.48 -7.95
C GLY A 979 19.07 -15.21 -6.62
N VAL A 980 19.94 -15.04 -5.62
CA VAL A 980 19.76 -15.57 -4.26
C VAL A 980 18.90 -14.64 -3.40
N ASN A 981 18.44 -15.15 -2.25
CA ASN A 981 17.74 -14.34 -1.27
C ASN A 981 18.71 -13.55 -0.37
N PHE A 982 18.18 -12.73 0.56
CA PHE A 982 18.91 -11.85 1.48
C PHE A 982 20.01 -12.56 2.30
N LEU A 983 21.23 -12.60 1.76
CA LEU A 983 22.44 -13.15 2.39
C LEU A 983 22.71 -12.55 3.78
N ASN A 984 23.03 -13.36 4.78
CA ASN A 984 23.61 -12.96 6.06
C ASN A 984 24.97 -13.65 6.24
N ASN A 985 26.01 -12.90 6.56
CA ASN A 985 27.28 -13.45 7.03
C ASN A 985 27.12 -13.86 8.51
N VAL A 986 27.78 -14.93 8.93
CA VAL A 986 27.76 -15.34 10.35
C VAL A 986 28.58 -14.35 11.19
N ASP A 987 27.95 -13.82 12.22
CA ASP A 987 28.51 -12.84 13.14
C ASP A 987 28.86 -13.53 14.46
N LEU A 988 30.06 -13.26 15.01
CA LEU A 988 30.60 -14.04 16.11
C LEU A 988 30.06 -13.56 17.48
N ASP A 989 29.65 -14.49 18.35
CA ASP A 989 29.31 -14.27 19.75
C ASP A 989 30.41 -14.83 20.68
N GLY A 990 30.78 -14.08 21.73
CA GLY A 990 31.85 -14.43 22.67
C GLY A 990 33.27 -14.23 22.11
N THR A 991 34.27 -14.84 22.75
CA THR A 991 35.70 -14.65 22.39
C THR A 991 36.42 -15.91 21.90
N GLN A 992 35.74 -17.06 21.87
CA GLN A 992 36.34 -18.31 21.37
C GLN A 992 36.38 -18.30 19.83
N LEU A 993 37.58 -18.12 19.28
CA LEU A 993 37.82 -18.05 17.84
C LEU A 993 37.44 -19.35 17.12
N PRO A 994 36.97 -19.28 15.85
CA PRO A 994 36.93 -20.45 14.96
C PRO A 994 38.34 -21.02 14.72
N PRO A 995 38.47 -22.20 14.09
CA PRO A 995 39.77 -22.72 13.64
C PRO A 995 40.54 -21.69 12.79
N ALA A 996 41.88 -21.70 12.88
CA ALA A 996 42.70 -20.79 12.09
C ALA A 996 42.49 -21.00 10.58
N GLY A 997 42.31 -19.91 9.82
CA GLY A 997 41.98 -19.97 8.39
C GLY A 997 40.55 -20.44 8.06
N ALA A 998 39.66 -20.57 9.06
CA ALA A 998 38.28 -20.95 8.82
C ALA A 998 37.50 -19.84 8.09
N PRO A 999 36.87 -20.12 6.94
CA PRO A 999 36.08 -19.15 6.20
C PRO A 999 34.87 -18.67 7.00
N ASN A 1000 34.43 -17.45 6.70
CA ASN A 1000 33.14 -16.95 7.15
C ASN A 1000 32.02 -17.67 6.38
N LEU A 1001 30.98 -18.11 7.07
CA LEU A 1001 29.80 -18.70 6.44
C LEU A 1001 28.80 -17.62 6.05
N VAL A 1002 28.23 -17.73 4.85
CA VAL A 1002 27.12 -16.91 4.39
C VAL A 1002 25.87 -17.78 4.29
N LEU A 1003 24.75 -17.36 4.88
CA LEU A 1003 23.48 -18.08 4.90
C LEU A 1003 22.36 -17.27 4.25
N ALA A 1004 21.47 -17.94 3.52
CA ALA A 1004 20.19 -17.39 3.06
C ALA A 1004 19.06 -18.40 3.27
N ALA A 1005 17.84 -17.90 3.47
CA ALA A 1005 16.64 -18.73 3.34
C ALA A 1005 16.47 -19.15 1.87
N GLY A 1006 16.16 -20.42 1.63
CA GLY A 1006 15.63 -20.88 0.35
C GLY A 1006 14.31 -20.19 0.02
N GLY A 1007 14.00 -20.09 -1.27
CA GLY A 1007 12.95 -19.25 -1.84
C GLY A 1007 13.42 -17.87 -2.28
N THR A 1008 12.51 -17.05 -2.83
CA THR A 1008 12.72 -15.62 -3.12
C THR A 1008 11.37 -14.95 -3.35
N GLN A 1009 10.98 -14.01 -2.49
CA GLN A 1009 9.67 -13.35 -2.56
C GLN A 1009 9.41 -12.68 -3.92
N LEU A 1010 10.41 -11.97 -4.43
CA LEU A 1010 10.36 -11.22 -5.69
C LEU A 1010 10.23 -12.13 -6.94
N LYS A 1011 10.34 -13.45 -6.76
CA LYS A 1011 10.08 -14.49 -7.78
C LYS A 1011 8.81 -15.31 -7.51
N GLY A 1012 8.01 -14.96 -6.50
CA GLY A 1012 6.84 -15.71 -6.06
C GLY A 1012 7.15 -17.00 -5.28
N VAL A 1013 8.41 -17.30 -4.99
CA VAL A 1013 8.80 -18.53 -4.27
C VAL A 1013 8.78 -18.25 -2.77
N LEU A 1014 7.65 -18.54 -2.13
CA LEU A 1014 7.33 -18.20 -0.74
C LEU A 1014 7.47 -19.37 0.25
N GLN A 1015 7.92 -20.53 -0.23
CA GLN A 1015 8.12 -21.75 0.56
C GLN A 1015 9.43 -22.42 0.13
N ASP A 1016 10.10 -23.09 1.07
CA ASP A 1016 11.26 -23.96 0.82
C ASP A 1016 11.41 -24.95 1.99
N ASP A 1017 12.30 -25.94 1.80
CA ASP A 1017 12.75 -26.91 2.80
C ASP A 1017 14.29 -26.88 2.97
N GLY A 1018 14.93 -25.81 2.48
CA GLY A 1018 16.38 -25.60 2.53
C GLY A 1018 16.81 -24.25 3.10
N ILE A 1019 17.83 -24.28 3.95
CA ILE A 1019 18.68 -23.12 4.22
C ILE A 1019 19.96 -23.27 3.39
N TYR A 1020 20.33 -22.23 2.67
CA TYR A 1020 21.42 -22.27 1.68
C TYR A 1020 22.66 -21.61 2.26
N ALA A 1021 23.80 -22.30 2.22
CA ALA A 1021 25.04 -21.85 2.84
C ALA A 1021 26.21 -21.83 1.84
N TRP A 1022 27.11 -20.86 2.02
CA TRP A 1022 28.38 -20.71 1.29
C TRP A 1022 29.54 -20.53 2.25
N GLN A 1023 30.75 -20.90 1.84
CA GLN A 1023 32.00 -20.60 2.55
C GLN A 1023 32.73 -19.45 1.82
N PHE A 1024 32.86 -18.28 2.46
CA PHE A 1024 33.60 -17.14 1.90
C PHE A 1024 35.07 -17.24 2.32
N HIS A 1025 35.94 -17.48 1.34
CA HIS A 1025 37.39 -17.43 1.51
C HIS A 1025 37.93 -16.13 0.94
N VAL A 1026 38.70 -15.36 1.73
CA VAL A 1026 39.39 -14.16 1.27
C VAL A 1026 40.89 -14.42 1.14
N ASP A 1027 41.48 -13.93 0.05
CA ASP A 1027 42.92 -13.82 -0.15
C ASP A 1027 43.27 -12.34 -0.28
N TRP A 1028 44.05 -11.81 0.66
CA TRP A 1028 44.38 -10.38 0.72
C TRP A 1028 45.53 -9.98 -0.21
N ASP A 1029 46.35 -10.94 -0.64
CA ASP A 1029 47.48 -10.72 -1.53
C ASP A 1029 47.05 -10.88 -3.00
N ASP A 1030 46.22 -11.87 -3.30
CA ASP A 1030 45.67 -12.14 -4.64
C ASP A 1030 44.14 -12.24 -4.65
N PRO A 1031 43.43 -11.13 -4.94
CA PRO A 1031 41.98 -11.08 -5.07
C PRO A 1031 41.35 -12.06 -6.06
N SER A 1032 42.12 -12.65 -6.99
CA SER A 1032 41.58 -13.67 -7.90
C SER A 1032 41.36 -15.03 -7.23
N LYS A 1033 41.96 -15.25 -6.04
CA LYS A 1033 41.73 -16.45 -5.21
C LYS A 1033 40.64 -16.27 -4.16
N THR A 1034 40.20 -15.02 -3.90
CA THR A 1034 39.01 -14.73 -3.10
C THR A 1034 37.79 -15.36 -3.78
N ARG A 1035 37.01 -16.16 -3.04
CA ARG A 1035 35.93 -16.97 -3.62
C ARG A 1035 34.83 -17.29 -2.61
N LEU A 1036 33.68 -17.71 -3.14
CA LEU A 1036 32.48 -18.03 -2.37
C LEU A 1036 32.00 -19.45 -2.72
N ASP A 1037 32.49 -20.44 -1.99
CA ASP A 1037 32.25 -21.86 -2.29
C ASP A 1037 30.82 -22.26 -1.87
N GLY A 1038 29.97 -22.64 -2.82
CA GLY A 1038 28.58 -23.05 -2.58
C GLY A 1038 27.62 -22.69 -3.72
N PRO A 1039 26.28 -22.74 -3.51
CA PRO A 1039 25.63 -23.08 -2.24
C PRO A 1039 25.59 -24.58 -1.94
N THR A 1040 25.74 -24.92 -0.67
CA THR A 1040 25.21 -26.17 -0.10
C THR A 1040 23.80 -25.92 0.43
N LYS A 1041 22.81 -26.73 0.00
CA LYS A 1041 21.47 -26.73 0.61
C LYS A 1041 21.49 -27.60 1.86
N ILE A 1042 21.28 -26.99 3.03
CA ILE A 1042 21.02 -27.69 4.29
C ILE A 1042 19.53 -28.01 4.33
N ALA A 1043 19.17 -29.30 4.35
CA ALA A 1043 17.78 -29.70 4.51
C ALA A 1043 17.26 -29.32 5.90
N VAL A 1044 16.05 -28.77 5.94
CA VAL A 1044 15.31 -28.36 7.14
C VAL A 1044 13.84 -28.80 7.03
N ALA A 1045 13.06 -28.67 8.10
CA ALA A 1045 11.61 -28.88 7.98
C ALA A 1045 11.02 -27.78 7.08
N PRO A 1046 10.04 -28.10 6.21
CA PRO A 1046 9.40 -27.12 5.35
C PRO A 1046 8.92 -25.87 6.09
N TYR A 1047 8.92 -24.73 5.41
CA TYR A 1047 8.41 -23.46 5.93
C TYR A 1047 7.75 -22.63 4.83
N ALA A 1048 6.83 -21.76 5.24
CA ALA A 1048 6.27 -20.70 4.40
C ALA A 1048 6.60 -19.35 5.02
N TYR A 1049 7.13 -18.42 4.23
CA TYR A 1049 7.41 -17.05 4.66
C TYR A 1049 6.15 -16.41 5.27
N LEU A 1050 6.29 -15.82 6.46
CA LEU A 1050 5.16 -15.17 7.12
C LEU A 1050 4.51 -14.16 6.18
N CYS A 1051 3.21 -14.34 5.96
CA CYS A 1051 2.35 -13.49 5.13
C CYS A 1051 2.65 -13.46 3.62
N GLY A 1052 3.74 -14.09 3.19
CA GLY A 1052 4.30 -13.93 1.85
C GLY A 1052 5.34 -12.80 1.73
N GLY A 1053 6.03 -12.45 2.83
CA GLY A 1053 7.25 -11.61 2.81
C GLY A 1053 7.05 -10.11 3.00
N GLN A 1054 8.11 -9.34 2.72
CA GLN A 1054 8.21 -7.89 2.84
C GLN A 1054 7.11 -7.16 2.04
N LEU A 1055 6.73 -5.95 2.47
CA LEU A 1055 5.70 -5.12 1.86
C LEU A 1055 4.31 -5.79 1.81
N THR A 1056 4.07 -6.81 2.64
CA THR A 1056 2.72 -7.35 2.91
C THR A 1056 2.07 -6.62 4.09
N ASN A 1057 0.78 -6.86 4.33
CA ASN A 1057 -0.02 -6.13 5.31
C ASN A 1057 -0.96 -7.09 6.02
N CYS A 1058 -0.40 -7.92 6.89
CA CYS A 1058 -1.09 -9.08 7.45
C CYS A 1058 -1.32 -9.02 8.96
N VAL A 1059 -0.34 -8.55 9.75
CA VAL A 1059 -0.42 -8.61 11.21
C VAL A 1059 -1.51 -7.66 11.68
N PRO A 1060 -2.59 -8.15 12.31
CA PRO A 1060 -3.66 -7.29 12.79
C PRO A 1060 -3.23 -6.50 14.02
N GLN A 1061 -3.91 -5.37 14.26
CA GLN A 1061 -3.75 -4.51 15.43
C GLN A 1061 -5.15 -4.16 15.98
N PRO A 1062 -5.29 -3.77 17.26
CA PRO A 1062 -6.55 -3.28 17.79
C PRO A 1062 -6.97 -1.94 17.18
N GLY A 1063 -8.27 -1.76 16.93
CA GLY A 1063 -8.88 -0.46 16.63
C GLY A 1063 -8.53 0.18 15.27
N VAL A 1064 -7.82 -0.52 14.37
CA VAL A 1064 -7.49 -0.02 13.03
C VAL A 1064 -7.53 -1.14 11.99
N ASP A 1065 -7.96 -0.84 10.76
CA ASP A 1065 -7.87 -1.78 9.63
C ASP A 1065 -6.44 -1.95 9.10
N ARG A 1066 -5.51 -1.09 9.54
CA ARG A 1066 -4.12 -1.10 9.08
C ARG A 1066 -3.35 -2.26 9.73
N ARG A 1067 -2.89 -3.17 8.87
CA ARG A 1067 -2.08 -4.33 9.24
C ARG A 1067 -0.59 -4.08 8.96
N LEU A 1068 0.29 -4.73 9.72
CA LEU A 1068 1.74 -4.60 9.54
C LEU A 1068 2.34 -5.58 8.52
N ASP A 1069 3.47 -5.15 7.97
CA ASP A 1069 4.49 -5.95 7.33
C ASP A 1069 5.27 -6.77 8.38
N ALA A 1070 5.51 -8.05 8.07
CA ALA A 1070 6.16 -9.01 8.95
C ALA A 1070 7.55 -9.50 8.45
N GLN A 1071 8.00 -9.01 7.29
CA GLN A 1071 9.34 -9.27 6.72
C GLN A 1071 9.71 -10.77 6.60
N GLY A 1072 8.73 -11.65 6.45
CA GLY A 1072 8.91 -13.11 6.56
C GLY A 1072 9.77 -13.78 5.48
N ASP A 1073 10.29 -13.03 4.50
CA ASP A 1073 11.00 -13.52 3.32
C ASP A 1073 12.52 -13.68 3.49
N LYS A 1074 13.08 -13.49 4.69
CA LYS A 1074 14.53 -13.55 4.91
C LYS A 1074 14.90 -14.11 6.27
N LEU A 1075 16.09 -14.72 6.33
CA LEU A 1075 16.79 -14.89 7.59
C LEU A 1075 17.10 -13.51 8.17
N MET A 1076 16.75 -13.33 9.43
CA MET A 1076 16.95 -12.08 10.16
C MET A 1076 18.41 -11.87 10.57
N ALA A 1077 18.77 -10.61 10.77
CA ALA A 1077 20.02 -10.27 11.43
C ALA A 1077 19.85 -10.35 12.96
N ARG A 1078 20.80 -10.87 13.72
CA ARG A 1078 22.07 -11.49 13.30
C ARG A 1078 21.86 -12.99 13.01
N VAL A 1079 22.63 -13.55 12.09
CA VAL A 1079 22.91 -15.00 12.12
C VAL A 1079 24.18 -15.17 12.94
N VAL A 1080 24.09 -15.85 14.07
CA VAL A 1080 25.18 -15.86 15.08
C VAL A 1080 25.98 -17.15 15.05
N TYR A 1081 27.30 -17.04 15.03
CA TYR A 1081 28.24 -18.14 15.22
C TYR A 1081 28.74 -18.18 16.66
N ARG A 1082 28.90 -19.37 17.22
CA ARG A 1082 29.46 -19.56 18.56
C ARG A 1082 30.32 -20.80 18.69
N ARG A 1083 31.47 -20.67 19.34
CA ARG A 1083 32.29 -21.81 19.77
C ARG A 1083 32.21 -22.03 21.28
N ILE A 1084 32.11 -23.29 21.68
CA ILE A 1084 32.21 -23.75 23.07
C ILE A 1084 33.10 -25.01 23.08
N GLY A 1085 34.40 -24.81 23.23
CA GLY A 1085 35.42 -25.85 23.18
C GLY A 1085 35.55 -26.47 21.78
N ASN A 1086 35.22 -27.75 21.66
CA ASN A 1086 35.26 -28.49 20.39
C ASN A 1086 33.92 -28.49 19.64
N VAL A 1087 32.93 -27.72 20.09
CA VAL A 1087 31.61 -27.63 19.45
C VAL A 1087 31.42 -26.23 18.86
N GLU A 1088 31.00 -26.19 17.60
CA GLU A 1088 30.72 -24.96 16.85
C GLU A 1088 29.23 -24.92 16.48
N SER A 1089 28.55 -23.82 16.83
CA SER A 1089 27.14 -23.51 16.50
C SER A 1089 27.06 -22.44 15.43
N VAL A 1090 26.03 -22.50 14.59
CA VAL A 1090 25.45 -21.34 13.91
C VAL A 1090 23.95 -21.31 14.18
N VAL A 1091 23.41 -20.18 14.68
CA VAL A 1091 21.98 -20.00 14.98
C VAL A 1091 21.37 -18.96 14.04
N ALA A 1092 20.22 -19.28 13.45
CA ALA A 1092 19.51 -18.43 12.50
C ALA A 1092 17.99 -18.44 12.76
N THR A 1093 17.31 -17.34 12.43
CA THR A 1093 15.86 -17.15 12.66
C THR A 1093 15.17 -16.46 11.49
N HIS A 1094 13.87 -16.73 11.32
CA HIS A 1094 12.95 -15.96 10.45
C HIS A 1094 11.48 -16.12 10.85
N SER A 1095 10.64 -15.21 10.37
CA SER A 1095 9.19 -15.22 10.61
C SER A 1095 8.48 -16.16 9.62
N VAL A 1096 7.72 -17.14 10.10
CA VAL A 1096 6.97 -18.10 9.24
C VAL A 1096 5.47 -18.12 9.56
N ASN A 1097 4.63 -18.62 8.64
CA ASN A 1097 3.23 -18.97 8.94
C ASN A 1097 3.18 -20.16 9.93
N THR A 1098 2.12 -20.22 10.75
CA THR A 1098 1.89 -21.29 11.76
C THR A 1098 0.56 -22.04 11.55
N ALA A 1099 0.39 -23.19 12.20
CA ALA A 1099 -0.86 -23.95 12.20
C ALA A 1099 -2.05 -23.13 12.75
N ALA A 1100 -1.77 -22.22 13.70
CA ALA A 1100 -2.75 -21.30 14.29
C ALA A 1100 -3.21 -20.17 13.35
N GLY A 1101 -2.76 -20.14 12.08
CA GLY A 1101 -3.09 -19.05 11.14
C GLY A 1101 -2.41 -17.71 11.47
N ALA A 1102 -1.31 -17.77 12.23
CA ALA A 1102 -0.58 -16.62 12.75
C ALA A 1102 0.89 -16.63 12.31
N GLY A 1103 1.68 -15.73 12.89
CA GLY A 1103 3.13 -15.69 12.73
C GLY A 1103 3.88 -16.40 13.84
N GLY A 1104 4.91 -17.17 13.49
CA GLY A 1104 5.76 -17.90 14.42
C GLY A 1104 7.24 -17.68 14.17
N VAL A 1105 8.04 -17.84 15.23
CA VAL A 1105 9.50 -17.72 15.15
C VAL A 1105 10.10 -19.07 14.78
N ARG A 1106 10.45 -19.27 13.51
CA ARG A 1106 11.24 -20.43 13.09
C ARG A 1106 12.71 -20.15 13.38
N TRP A 1107 13.34 -21.05 14.11
CA TRP A 1107 14.74 -20.99 14.50
C TRP A 1107 15.46 -22.31 14.17
N TYR A 1108 16.77 -22.20 13.97
CA TYR A 1108 17.67 -23.32 13.63
C TYR A 1108 18.96 -23.22 14.44
N GLU A 1109 19.52 -24.35 14.85
CA GLU A 1109 20.94 -24.46 15.20
C GLU A 1109 21.62 -25.48 14.29
N PHE A 1110 22.66 -25.04 13.61
CA PHE A 1110 23.55 -25.84 12.78
C PHE A 1110 24.86 -26.14 13.51
N ARG A 1111 25.48 -27.29 13.22
CA ARG A 1111 26.83 -27.68 13.69
C ARG A 1111 27.77 -27.74 12.50
N LEU A 1112 29.03 -27.34 12.70
CA LEU A 1112 30.04 -27.34 11.65
C LEU A 1112 30.91 -28.60 11.74
N GLY A 1113 31.12 -29.28 10.61
CA GLY A 1113 32.05 -30.41 10.50
C GLY A 1113 33.52 -29.97 10.37
N LYS A 1114 34.43 -30.96 10.26
CA LYS A 1114 35.87 -30.70 9.99
C LYS A 1114 36.09 -30.02 8.62
N ASP A 1115 35.20 -30.30 7.68
CA ASP A 1115 35.03 -29.73 6.35
C ASP A 1115 34.32 -28.35 6.36
N ARG A 1116 34.01 -27.83 7.56
CA ARG A 1116 33.26 -26.58 7.80
C ARG A 1116 31.82 -26.58 7.26
N ALA A 1117 31.33 -27.69 6.73
CA ALA A 1117 29.97 -27.78 6.20
C ALA A 1117 28.95 -27.65 7.35
N PRO A 1118 27.96 -26.73 7.25
CA PRO A 1118 26.91 -26.62 8.25
C PRO A 1118 25.88 -27.74 8.10
N THR A 1119 25.65 -28.47 9.18
CA THR A 1119 24.68 -29.57 9.30
C THR A 1119 23.59 -29.20 10.29
N LEU A 1120 22.34 -29.55 10.02
CA LEU A 1120 21.24 -29.28 10.96
C LEU A 1120 21.38 -30.14 12.22
N TYR A 1121 21.33 -29.51 13.39
CA TYR A 1121 21.36 -30.19 14.70
C TYR A 1121 20.03 -30.09 15.44
N GLN A 1122 19.36 -28.94 15.37
CA GLN A 1122 17.98 -28.78 15.84
C GLN A 1122 17.27 -27.60 15.17
N GLN A 1123 15.95 -27.59 15.22
CA GLN A 1123 15.08 -26.55 14.69
C GLN A 1123 13.73 -26.55 15.42
N GLY A 1124 13.02 -25.43 15.42
CA GLY A 1124 11.66 -25.35 15.93
C GLY A 1124 10.93 -24.10 15.45
N THR A 1125 9.60 -24.14 15.45
CA THR A 1125 8.72 -22.97 15.22
C THR A 1125 8.04 -22.61 16.54
N TYR A 1126 8.37 -21.47 17.16
CA TYR A 1126 7.69 -21.03 18.38
C TYR A 1126 6.35 -20.37 18.05
N ALA A 1127 5.26 -21.07 18.36
CA ALA A 1127 3.88 -20.67 18.06
C ALA A 1127 2.88 -21.18 19.12
N PRO A 1128 3.06 -20.85 20.42
CA PRO A 1128 2.26 -21.43 21.51
C PRO A 1128 0.79 -20.95 21.57
N ASP A 1129 0.40 -20.01 20.71
CA ASP A 1129 -0.92 -19.39 20.64
C ASP A 1129 -1.09 -18.68 19.27
N ALA A 1130 -2.28 -18.09 19.02
CA ALA A 1130 -2.61 -17.36 17.79
C ALA A 1130 -2.08 -15.90 17.72
N THR A 1131 -1.20 -15.48 18.63
CA THR A 1131 -0.50 -14.19 18.56
C THR A 1131 0.56 -14.27 17.47
N TYR A 1132 0.58 -13.29 16.57
CA TYR A 1132 1.65 -13.18 15.58
C TYR A 1132 2.95 -12.87 16.30
N ARG A 1133 4.01 -13.59 15.93
CA ARG A 1133 5.40 -13.34 16.34
C ARG A 1133 6.26 -13.19 15.10
N TRP A 1134 7.00 -12.09 14.98
CA TRP A 1134 7.75 -11.75 13.76
C TRP A 1134 9.00 -10.92 14.06
N LEU A 1135 9.85 -10.76 13.04
CA LEU A 1135 11.16 -10.08 13.12
C LEU A 1135 12.07 -10.60 14.27
N PRO A 1136 12.29 -11.93 14.38
CA PRO A 1136 13.09 -12.51 15.46
C PRO A 1136 14.60 -12.34 15.30
N SER A 1137 15.29 -11.89 16.35
CA SER A 1137 16.76 -11.79 16.42
C SER A 1137 17.33 -12.75 17.49
N PRO A 1138 18.32 -13.63 17.17
CA PRO A 1138 18.84 -14.66 18.08
C PRO A 1138 20.22 -14.31 18.66
N ALA A 1139 20.54 -14.86 19.82
CA ALA A 1139 21.87 -14.84 20.42
C ALA A 1139 22.15 -16.14 21.20
N ILE A 1140 23.42 -16.49 21.39
CA ILE A 1140 23.82 -17.73 22.06
C ILE A 1140 24.99 -17.51 23.05
N ASP A 1141 24.78 -17.93 24.29
CA ASP A 1141 25.71 -17.67 25.40
C ASP A 1141 26.87 -18.68 25.54
N LYS A 1142 27.78 -18.41 26.47
CA LYS A 1142 28.93 -19.28 26.80
C LYS A 1142 28.57 -20.68 27.29
N PHE A 1143 27.34 -20.90 27.76
CA PHE A 1143 26.85 -22.21 28.17
C PHE A 1143 26.19 -22.96 27.01
N GLY A 1144 25.84 -22.27 25.92
CA GLY A 1144 25.10 -22.77 24.77
C GLY A 1144 23.58 -22.67 24.94
N ASN A 1145 23.13 -21.78 25.81
CA ASN A 1145 21.74 -21.38 25.91
C ASN A 1145 21.41 -20.43 24.75
N ILE A 1146 20.25 -20.59 24.13
CA ILE A 1146 19.80 -19.75 23.02
C ILE A 1146 18.67 -18.86 23.51
N GLY A 1147 18.78 -17.55 23.27
CA GLY A 1147 17.73 -16.57 23.52
C GLY A 1147 17.35 -15.84 22.23
N ILE A 1148 16.06 -15.52 22.07
CA ILE A 1148 15.51 -14.91 20.87
C ILE A 1148 14.51 -13.82 21.28
N GLY A 1149 14.74 -12.59 20.83
CA GLY A 1149 13.80 -11.47 20.95
C GLY A 1149 12.97 -11.30 19.67
N TYR A 1150 11.71 -10.90 19.77
CA TYR A 1150 10.80 -10.70 18.64
C TYR A 1150 9.61 -9.79 18.95
N SER A 1151 9.10 -9.13 17.90
CA SER A 1151 7.82 -8.41 17.91
C SER A 1151 6.65 -9.40 18.06
N ALA A 1152 5.61 -9.01 18.81
CA ALA A 1152 4.39 -9.79 19.03
C ALA A 1152 3.11 -8.94 19.02
N GLY A 1153 1.98 -9.46 18.53
CA GLY A 1153 0.73 -8.69 18.39
C GLY A 1153 -0.44 -9.46 17.77
N SER A 1154 -1.65 -8.89 17.85
CA SER A 1154 -2.89 -9.47 17.31
C SER A 1154 -4.00 -8.42 17.12
N ALA A 1155 -5.18 -8.83 16.65
CA ALA A 1155 -6.37 -7.97 16.58
C ALA A 1155 -6.85 -7.46 17.96
N THR A 1156 -6.42 -8.11 19.04
CA THR A 1156 -6.79 -7.77 20.43
C THR A 1156 -5.58 -7.36 21.29
N GLN A 1157 -4.37 -7.39 20.73
CA GLN A 1157 -3.12 -7.05 21.42
C GLN A 1157 -2.30 -6.11 20.55
N PHE A 1158 -2.04 -4.90 21.03
CA PHE A 1158 -1.16 -3.94 20.36
C PHE A 1158 0.25 -4.54 20.12
N PRO A 1159 0.96 -4.12 19.06
CA PRO A 1159 2.33 -4.55 18.81
C PRO A 1159 3.27 -4.25 19.99
N GLU A 1160 3.92 -5.30 20.48
CA GLU A 1160 4.73 -5.31 21.69
C GLU A 1160 6.00 -6.14 21.51
N GLN A 1161 6.92 -6.11 22.48
CA GLN A 1161 8.18 -6.85 22.39
C GLN A 1161 8.25 -8.00 23.38
N ARG A 1162 8.72 -9.17 22.91
CA ARG A 1162 8.85 -10.40 23.69
C ARG A 1162 10.21 -11.07 23.53
N PHE A 1163 10.52 -11.97 24.47
CA PHE A 1163 11.75 -12.75 24.51
C PHE A 1163 11.46 -14.18 24.99
N ALA A 1164 12.04 -15.19 24.34
CA ALA A 1164 11.98 -16.60 24.73
C ALA A 1164 13.34 -17.28 24.52
N GLY A 1165 13.50 -18.52 25.00
CA GLY A 1165 14.77 -19.23 24.85
C GLY A 1165 14.76 -20.67 25.36
N ARG A 1166 15.94 -21.29 25.35
CA ARG A 1166 16.22 -22.64 25.88
C ARG A 1166 17.61 -22.74 26.47
N ARG A 1167 17.83 -23.67 27.40
CA ARG A 1167 19.18 -24.00 27.87
C ARG A 1167 19.82 -25.00 26.92
N ARG A 1168 21.16 -25.13 26.95
CA ARG A 1168 21.86 -26.14 26.13
C ARG A 1168 21.33 -27.56 26.36
N SER A 1169 21.10 -27.91 27.63
CA SER A 1169 20.67 -29.22 28.14
C SER A 1169 19.25 -29.64 27.79
N ASP A 1170 18.43 -28.72 27.32
CA ASP A 1170 16.98 -28.91 27.21
C ASP A 1170 16.62 -29.71 25.95
N PRO A 1171 15.41 -30.30 25.84
CA PRO A 1171 14.98 -31.01 24.65
C PRO A 1171 15.25 -30.25 23.34
N LEU A 1172 15.68 -30.98 22.31
CA LEU A 1172 16.03 -30.40 21.02
C LEU A 1172 14.79 -29.83 20.32
N GLY A 1173 14.93 -28.67 19.69
CA GLY A 1173 13.87 -27.99 18.95
C GLY A 1173 12.83 -27.24 19.80
N VAL A 1174 12.92 -27.31 21.13
CA VAL A 1174 11.96 -26.69 22.06
C VAL A 1174 12.56 -25.44 22.74
N LEU A 1175 11.85 -24.31 22.69
CA LEU A 1175 12.06 -23.16 23.57
C LEU A 1175 11.36 -23.41 24.91
N THR A 1176 12.13 -23.95 25.85
CA THR A 1176 11.70 -24.42 27.17
C THR A 1176 11.52 -23.32 28.22
N LEU A 1177 12.17 -22.17 28.04
CA LEU A 1177 11.98 -21.02 28.93
C LEU A 1177 10.69 -20.31 28.52
N ARG A 1178 9.83 -20.01 29.49
CA ARG A 1178 8.59 -19.27 29.24
C ARG A 1178 8.88 -17.91 28.60
N GLU A 1179 8.04 -17.53 27.65
CA GLU A 1179 8.04 -16.21 27.01
C GLU A 1179 7.86 -15.08 28.05
N ALA A 1180 8.68 -14.04 27.93
CA ALA A 1180 8.59 -12.81 28.71
C ALA A 1180 8.24 -11.62 27.80
N THR A 1181 7.36 -10.73 28.26
CA THR A 1181 7.12 -9.42 27.62
C THR A 1181 8.14 -8.40 28.11
N MET A 1182 8.89 -7.79 27.19
CA MET A 1182 9.91 -6.76 27.48
C MET A 1182 9.29 -5.37 27.72
N VAL A 1183 8.27 -5.05 26.91
CA VAL A 1183 7.39 -3.88 27.00
C VAL A 1183 6.07 -4.24 26.30
N ARG A 1184 4.95 -3.72 26.79
CA ARG A 1184 3.62 -3.90 26.16
C ARG A 1184 3.36 -2.83 25.11
N GLY A 1185 2.57 -3.18 24.10
CA GLY A 1185 2.01 -2.22 23.17
C GLY A 1185 0.82 -1.50 23.80
N GLU A 1186 0.69 -0.21 23.52
CA GLU A 1186 -0.37 0.66 24.04
C GLU A 1186 -1.03 1.51 22.93
N GLY A 1187 -0.70 1.25 21.67
CA GLY A 1187 -1.24 1.95 20.50
C GLY A 1187 -1.02 1.19 19.19
N SER A 1188 -1.69 1.66 18.14
CA SER A 1188 -1.67 1.06 16.80
C SER A 1188 -0.97 1.99 15.79
N GLN A 1189 -0.28 1.40 14.82
CA GLN A 1189 0.47 2.13 13.80
C GLN A 1189 -0.46 2.58 12.66
N THR A 1190 -0.80 3.87 12.66
CA THR A 1190 -1.70 4.49 11.67
C THR A 1190 -0.99 5.14 10.48
N ASN A 1191 0.33 5.35 10.55
CA ASN A 1191 1.09 6.15 9.57
C ASN A 1191 1.56 5.34 8.33
N THR A 1192 1.99 4.08 8.48
CA THR A 1192 2.43 3.17 7.41
C THR A 1192 2.17 1.70 7.75
N LEU A 1193 2.23 0.80 6.77
CA LEU A 1193 2.21 -0.66 6.99
C LEU A 1193 3.58 -1.20 7.44
N ARG A 1194 4.67 -0.47 7.18
CA ARG A 1194 6.04 -0.89 7.46
C ARG A 1194 6.34 -0.72 8.96
N TRP A 1195 6.58 -1.83 9.65
CA TRP A 1195 6.87 -1.86 11.09
C TRP A 1195 8.32 -1.42 11.35
N GLU A 1196 9.17 -2.35 11.76
CA GLU A 1196 10.63 -2.26 11.75
C GLU A 1196 11.19 -3.04 10.54
N ASP A 1197 12.41 -2.69 10.11
CA ASP A 1197 13.16 -3.45 9.10
C ASP A 1197 14.24 -4.35 9.72
N TYR A 1198 14.56 -4.06 10.98
CA TYR A 1198 15.57 -4.74 11.79
C TYR A 1198 15.09 -4.77 13.24
N SER A 1199 15.29 -5.89 13.93
CA SER A 1199 15.37 -5.97 15.39
C SER A 1199 16.72 -6.62 15.73
N GLN A 1200 17.28 -6.40 16.92
CA GLN A 1200 18.68 -6.75 17.18
C GLN A 1200 18.93 -7.30 18.58
N THR A 1201 19.49 -8.50 18.66
CA THR A 1201 20.13 -9.05 19.86
C THR A 1201 21.65 -8.85 19.87
N ALA A 1202 22.23 -8.78 21.08
CA ALA A 1202 23.68 -8.81 21.31
C ALA A 1202 24.00 -9.56 22.61
N VAL A 1203 25.06 -10.37 22.64
CA VAL A 1203 25.58 -10.95 23.89
C VAL A 1203 26.39 -9.90 24.63
N ASP A 1204 26.24 -9.86 25.96
CA ASP A 1204 27.03 -9.00 26.84
C ASP A 1204 28.49 -9.49 26.94
N PRO A 1205 29.50 -8.70 26.55
CA PRO A 1205 30.89 -9.16 26.54
C PRO A 1205 31.52 -9.30 27.95
N VAL A 1206 30.84 -8.85 29.02
CA VAL A 1206 31.37 -8.91 30.40
C VAL A 1206 31.01 -10.21 31.09
N ASP A 1207 29.72 -10.58 31.06
CA ASP A 1207 29.24 -11.83 31.67
C ASP A 1207 29.08 -12.96 30.65
N ASP A 1208 29.08 -12.68 29.34
CA ASP A 1208 28.98 -13.63 28.23
C ASP A 1208 27.77 -14.60 28.41
N CYS A 1209 26.69 -14.07 29.01
CA CYS A 1209 25.49 -14.80 29.41
C CYS A 1209 24.19 -13.97 29.47
N THR A 1210 24.30 -12.64 29.52
CA THR A 1210 23.18 -11.73 29.36
C THR A 1210 22.99 -11.42 27.88
N ILE A 1211 21.78 -11.62 27.38
CA ILE A 1211 21.39 -11.28 26.01
C ILE A 1211 20.60 -9.97 26.06
N TRP A 1212 21.12 -8.98 25.36
CA TRP A 1212 20.45 -7.70 25.13
C TRP A 1212 19.56 -7.78 23.89
N TYR A 1213 18.46 -7.04 23.87
CA TYR A 1213 17.52 -6.98 22.76
C TYR A 1213 16.95 -5.58 22.56
N VAL A 1214 16.68 -5.21 21.30
CA VAL A 1214 15.91 -4.03 20.90
C VAL A 1214 14.95 -4.32 19.75
N GLY A 1215 13.77 -3.70 19.82
CA GLY A 1215 12.74 -3.66 18.78
C GLY A 1215 11.68 -2.60 19.10
N ASP A 1216 10.75 -2.39 18.17
CA ASP A 1216 9.73 -1.35 18.24
C ASP A 1216 8.49 -1.71 19.09
N TYR A 1217 7.82 -0.69 19.63
CA TYR A 1217 6.48 -0.74 20.22
C TYR A 1217 5.75 0.59 19.98
N TYR A 1218 4.43 0.63 20.18
CA TYR A 1218 3.66 1.88 20.09
C TYR A 1218 3.11 2.31 21.45
N ARG A 1219 3.26 3.62 21.75
CA ARG A 1219 2.62 4.31 22.87
C ARG A 1219 1.24 4.85 22.46
N PRO A 1220 0.35 5.23 23.40
CA PRO A 1220 -0.95 5.82 23.07
C PRO A 1220 -0.79 7.11 22.26
N GLY A 1221 -1.56 7.26 21.18
CA GLY A 1221 -1.59 8.47 20.36
C GLY A 1221 -0.28 8.82 19.63
N ALA A 1222 0.72 7.94 19.59
CA ALA A 1222 2.02 8.22 19.00
C ALA A 1222 1.96 8.30 17.45
N ALA A 1223 2.58 9.32 16.87
CA ALA A 1223 2.63 9.54 15.42
C ALA A 1223 3.69 8.66 14.68
N SER A 1224 4.51 7.94 15.44
CA SER A 1224 5.61 7.06 15.00
C SER A 1224 5.96 6.09 16.14
N TYR A 1225 6.89 5.17 15.91
CA TYR A 1225 7.27 4.13 16.87
C TYR A 1225 8.01 4.68 18.11
N SER A 1226 8.08 3.85 19.14
CA SER A 1226 9.09 3.92 20.19
C SER A 1226 9.91 2.64 20.17
N SER A 1227 11.22 2.69 20.40
CA SER A 1227 12.02 1.47 20.60
C SER A 1227 12.28 1.25 22.08
N ARG A 1228 12.51 -0.01 22.48
CA ARG A 1228 12.81 -0.40 23.86
C ARG A 1228 14.03 -1.30 23.89
N ILE A 1229 15.01 -0.98 24.75
CA ILE A 1229 16.21 -1.79 24.96
C ILE A 1229 16.06 -2.55 26.28
N GLY A 1230 16.25 -3.86 26.26
CA GLY A 1230 16.20 -4.71 27.46
C GLY A 1230 17.32 -5.74 27.52
N ALA A 1231 17.56 -6.28 28.71
CA ALA A 1231 18.61 -7.25 29.00
C ALA A 1231 18.04 -8.48 29.72
N PHE A 1232 18.35 -9.68 29.23
CA PHE A 1232 17.85 -10.95 29.74
C PHE A 1232 19.02 -11.84 30.17
N ARG A 1233 19.16 -12.10 31.47
CA ARG A 1233 20.17 -13.03 31.98
C ARG A 1233 19.71 -14.48 31.80
N MET A 1234 20.50 -15.27 31.07
CA MET A 1234 20.18 -16.65 30.77
C MET A 1234 20.44 -17.60 31.97
N PRO A 1235 19.69 -18.70 32.11
CA PRO A 1235 19.83 -19.61 33.25
C PRO A 1235 21.22 -20.27 33.35
N GLY A 1236 21.70 -20.47 34.57
CA GLY A 1236 23.04 -20.99 34.85
C GLY A 1236 24.10 -19.91 35.01
N CYS A 1237 23.84 -18.69 34.50
CA CYS A 1237 24.62 -17.53 34.88
C CYS A 1237 24.27 -17.02 36.28
N ARG A 1238 25.26 -16.45 36.96
CA ARG A 1238 25.14 -15.89 38.32
C ARG A 1238 25.24 -14.37 38.21
#